data_AF-A0A523RZZ1-F1
#
_entry.id   AF-A0A523RZZ1-F1
#
_cell.length_a   1.000
_cell.length_b   1.000
_cell.length_c   1.000
_cell.angle_alpha   90.00
_cell.angle_beta   90.00
_cell.angle_gamma   90.00
#
_symmetry.space_group_name_H-M   'P 1'
#
loop_
_entity.id
_entity.type
_entity.pdbx_description
1 polymer ?
#
loop_
_entity_poly.entity_id
_entity_poly.type
_entity_poly.pdbx_seq_one_letter_code
_entity_poly.pdbx_strand_id
1 'polypeptide(L)'
;MKRDAILLIIMLLLVVSVSDEAEAPSSVDVFDSSKFVISQTEMLSIYELITPDVNQSYTQYLARTLFGLTDTQAEEAEGMFVVNSGNRTFEVDSDGSYWYADYDKLWNVSLGSEVPTPAICKRDADAWLQLNGLLPANAVFANMGSTNVTAYNPDAEETREKVLQWHVNYEFAIDDIPITGQAAQISVMVGDNGDIVGFDWKWREIESEVYATSNLTEYESILEAYGIPLSRVVDHRLVYTTDEDNVLLFPVWEIEVFEYEEDLEIISLLYFDATVFDPEVEIVTPSAAISVMPGQSVSFDCSVSFGTPPYTYEWRSDFDGSLSTSKTFSIMTLSEVLKKGTPVPHAITVQVRDAENRWTRDIVAVTVEEVDFLPDTTLTIAVAIGAFVLVAALLILRRRKGGFVLLFLLMMFSAFMFLPVTFASSEMSNIRQFTPSAPTGAYDDGVKEVGIEWVGLSHNKPLPNTETNIEGFYNWMKIYGGFSQEFNWGEYSAWEEDFKDAQFSGTDTEWIDAVDFVYYQDHGGPDGVAFTSSHDDTGLEYSALRLGDGDLDSIVFDACSPLKWENNNGDDVFQRWAPSLQGIHQVLSFGTTSQNSAVRGTKFALYMTGFMFLQPTTIINAWFRACAETEGSDRLAAVFYASKSADPLNPQLDDPINDHAYGFGYVCSDPVPGSFSWYVYITSSC
;
A
#
# COMPACT_ATOMS: atom_id res chain seq x y z
N MET A 1 61.02 -3.19 26.35
CA MET A 1 59.72 -3.85 26.10
C MET A 1 60.00 -5.16 25.40
N LYS A 2 59.41 -6.28 25.87
CA LYS A 2 59.67 -7.63 25.35
C LYS A 2 58.94 -7.84 24.02
N ARG A 3 59.52 -8.69 23.18
CA ARG A 3 59.06 -9.06 21.82
C ARG A 3 57.61 -9.55 21.76
N ASP A 4 57.07 -10.01 22.89
CA ASP A 4 55.67 -10.44 23.05
C ASP A 4 54.67 -9.26 23.09
N ALA A 5 55.12 -8.05 23.43
CA ALA A 5 54.28 -6.85 23.42
C ALA A 5 54.04 -6.28 22.00
N ILE A 6 54.90 -6.64 21.03
CA ILE A 6 54.78 -6.20 19.64
C ILE A 6 53.76 -7.07 18.89
N LEU A 7 53.67 -8.36 19.22
CA LEU A 7 52.66 -9.27 18.65
C LEU A 7 51.25 -8.95 19.14
N LEU A 8 51.08 -8.51 20.39
CA LEU A 8 49.78 -8.08 20.91
C LEU A 8 49.29 -6.78 20.25
N ILE A 9 50.20 -5.87 19.89
CA ILE A 9 49.88 -4.61 19.19
C ILE A 9 49.55 -4.84 17.72
N ILE A 10 50.18 -5.83 17.07
CA ILE A 10 49.87 -6.18 15.67
C ILE A 10 48.55 -6.98 15.57
N MET A 11 48.20 -7.80 16.59
CA MET A 11 46.86 -8.42 16.65
C MET A 11 45.74 -7.42 16.97
N LEU A 12 46.03 -6.34 17.71
CA LEU A 12 45.05 -5.27 17.98
C LEU A 12 44.82 -4.34 16.76
N LEU A 13 45.74 -4.34 15.79
CA LEU A 13 45.66 -3.59 14.53
C LEU A 13 45.03 -4.39 13.37
N LEU A 14 44.58 -5.61 13.64
CA LEU A 14 43.92 -6.51 12.68
C LEU A 14 42.48 -6.83 13.09
N VAL A 15 41.83 -5.93 13.82
CA VAL A 15 40.37 -5.86 13.79
C VAL A 15 40.04 -5.13 12.49
N VAL A 16 39.85 -5.93 11.44
CA VAL A 16 39.13 -5.48 10.25
C VAL A 16 37.76 -5.06 10.77
N SER A 17 37.51 -3.76 10.80
CA SER A 17 36.15 -3.24 10.77
C SER A 17 35.57 -3.75 9.45
N VAL A 18 34.85 -4.86 9.52
CA VAL A 18 33.71 -5.04 8.64
C VAL A 18 32.71 -4.05 9.20
N SER A 19 32.76 -2.81 8.71
CA SER A 19 31.52 -2.07 8.61
C SER A 19 30.72 -2.87 7.60
N ASP A 20 29.58 -3.38 8.01
CA ASP A 20 28.51 -3.60 7.04
C ASP A 20 28.23 -2.20 6.48
N GLU A 21 28.93 -1.85 5.40
CA GLU A 21 28.47 -0.79 4.52
C GLU A 21 27.11 -1.29 4.07
N ALA A 22 26.05 -0.59 4.48
CA ALA A 22 24.75 -0.73 3.84
C ALA A 22 25.04 -0.66 2.33
N GLU A 23 24.78 -1.76 1.62
CA GLU A 23 24.91 -1.75 0.17
C GLU A 23 23.99 -0.62 -0.31
N ALA A 24 24.56 0.32 -1.04
CA ALA A 24 23.76 1.35 -1.68
C ALA A 24 22.64 0.64 -2.44
N PRO A 25 21.37 1.07 -2.32
CA PRO A 25 20.26 0.40 -2.95
C PRO A 25 20.60 0.18 -4.43
N SER A 26 20.42 -1.07 -4.86
CA SER A 26 20.77 -1.51 -6.21
C SER A 26 20.27 -0.51 -7.25
N SER A 27 21.09 -0.25 -8.27
CA SER A 27 20.80 0.76 -9.29
C SER A 27 19.41 0.54 -9.88
N VAL A 28 18.44 1.36 -9.46
CA VAL A 28 17.10 1.37 -10.01
C VAL A 28 17.23 1.63 -11.51
N ASP A 29 16.62 0.79 -12.34
CA ASP A 29 16.56 1.03 -13.78
C ASP A 29 15.95 2.43 -13.99
N VAL A 30 16.73 3.32 -14.58
CA VAL A 30 16.40 4.74 -14.64
C VAL A 30 15.33 4.94 -15.70
N PHE A 31 14.16 5.42 -15.28
CA PHE A 31 13.14 5.96 -16.16
C PHE A 31 13.76 7.01 -17.08
N ASP A 32 13.58 6.85 -18.40
CA ASP A 32 14.13 7.77 -19.39
C ASP A 32 13.06 8.12 -20.42
N SER A 33 12.36 9.23 -20.16
CA SER A 33 11.29 9.75 -21.03
C SER A 33 11.76 10.07 -22.47
N SER A 34 13.07 10.18 -22.71
CA SER A 34 13.60 10.43 -24.05
C SER A 34 13.50 9.22 -24.98
N LYS A 35 13.23 8.04 -24.45
CA LYS A 35 13.06 6.78 -25.20
C LYS A 35 11.67 6.61 -25.80
N PHE A 36 10.67 7.38 -25.37
CA PHE A 36 9.33 7.27 -25.90
C PHE A 36 9.28 7.53 -27.42
N VAL A 37 8.59 6.64 -28.15
CA VAL A 37 8.34 6.75 -29.57
C VAL A 37 6.88 7.13 -29.77
N ILE A 38 6.66 8.33 -30.33
CA ILE A 38 5.33 8.87 -30.56
C ILE A 38 4.88 8.55 -31.99
N SER A 39 3.78 7.83 -32.11
CA SER A 39 3.19 7.46 -33.40
C SER A 39 2.90 8.70 -34.24
N GLN A 40 3.21 8.64 -35.54
CA GLN A 40 2.96 9.75 -36.47
C GLN A 40 1.65 9.60 -37.24
N THR A 41 0.99 8.44 -37.09
CA THR A 41 -0.21 8.07 -37.85
C THR A 41 -1.38 7.69 -36.97
N GLU A 42 -1.11 7.22 -35.75
CA GLU A 42 -2.15 6.81 -34.81
C GLU A 42 -2.37 7.88 -33.75
N MET A 43 -3.64 8.25 -33.60
CA MET A 43 -4.12 9.21 -32.62
C MET A 43 -5.33 8.59 -31.93
N LEU A 44 -5.35 8.72 -30.60
CA LEU A 44 -6.46 8.24 -29.78
C LEU A 44 -7.30 9.41 -29.30
N SER A 45 -8.60 9.19 -29.22
CA SER A 45 -9.56 10.15 -28.71
C SER A 45 -9.55 10.12 -27.19
N ILE A 46 -9.71 11.29 -26.58
CA ILE A 46 -10.01 11.48 -25.16
C ILE A 46 -11.42 12.03 -25.08
N TYR A 47 -12.20 11.51 -24.15
CA TYR A 47 -13.62 11.78 -24.04
C TYR A 47 -13.93 12.44 -22.70
N GLU A 48 -14.93 13.31 -22.68
CA GLU A 48 -15.48 13.86 -21.45
C GLU A 48 -16.72 13.05 -21.05
N LEU A 49 -16.84 12.71 -19.77
CA LEU A 49 -17.96 11.98 -19.22
C LEU A 49 -19.04 12.95 -18.75
N ILE A 50 -20.30 12.69 -19.11
CA ILE A 50 -21.45 13.48 -18.67
C ILE A 50 -21.69 13.22 -17.18
N THR A 51 -21.73 14.29 -16.38
CA THR A 51 -22.13 14.21 -14.97
C THR A 51 -23.65 14.06 -14.86
N PRO A 52 -24.16 13.00 -14.22
CA PRO A 52 -25.59 12.80 -14.08
C PRO A 52 -26.21 13.73 -13.01
N ASP A 53 -27.50 14.03 -13.15
CA ASP A 53 -28.27 14.75 -12.13
C ASP A 53 -28.89 13.74 -11.14
N VAL A 54 -28.18 13.49 -10.04
CA VAL A 54 -28.58 12.57 -8.98
C VAL A 54 -29.15 13.34 -7.79
N ASN A 55 -30.26 12.86 -7.25
CA ASN A 55 -30.87 13.41 -6.03
C ASN A 55 -31.71 12.37 -5.28
N GLN A 56 -32.09 12.69 -4.05
CA GLN A 56 -32.89 11.82 -3.17
C GLN A 56 -34.17 11.26 -3.82
N SER A 57 -34.89 12.09 -4.60
CA SER A 57 -36.14 11.65 -5.24
C SER A 57 -35.88 10.62 -6.34
N TYR A 58 -34.80 10.80 -7.09
CA TYR A 58 -34.34 9.86 -8.12
C TYR A 58 -33.91 8.53 -7.51
N THR A 59 -33.04 8.57 -6.48
CA THR A 59 -32.58 7.38 -5.75
C THR A 59 -33.74 6.61 -5.13
N GLN A 60 -34.67 7.30 -4.47
CA GLN A 60 -35.84 6.65 -3.86
C GLN A 60 -36.75 6.01 -4.91
N TYR A 61 -36.90 6.65 -6.07
CA TYR A 61 -37.65 6.07 -7.19
C TYR A 61 -37.02 4.76 -7.65
N LEU A 62 -35.70 4.76 -7.91
CA LEU A 62 -34.96 3.56 -8.33
C LEU A 62 -35.03 2.44 -7.30
N ALA A 63 -34.75 2.73 -6.03
CA ALA A 63 -34.82 1.77 -4.93
C ALA A 63 -36.19 1.05 -4.87
N ARG A 64 -37.26 1.82 -5.06
CA ARG A 64 -38.63 1.31 -5.09
C ARG A 64 -38.92 0.46 -6.33
N THR A 65 -38.51 0.91 -7.50
CA THR A 65 -38.87 0.23 -8.76
C THR A 65 -38.02 -1.00 -9.05
N LEU A 66 -36.74 -0.95 -8.70
CA LEU A 66 -35.79 -2.02 -8.97
C LEU A 66 -35.85 -3.11 -7.89
N PHE A 67 -35.93 -2.73 -6.62
CA PHE A 67 -35.75 -3.65 -5.48
C PHE A 67 -36.92 -3.64 -4.48
N GLY A 68 -37.99 -2.89 -4.76
CA GLY A 68 -39.20 -2.90 -3.92
C GLY A 68 -39.04 -2.20 -2.56
N LEU A 69 -38.03 -1.35 -2.40
CA LEU A 69 -37.80 -0.60 -1.16
C LEU A 69 -38.79 0.58 -1.08
N THR A 70 -39.93 0.38 -0.41
CA THR A 70 -41.11 1.27 -0.50
C THR A 70 -41.36 2.17 0.71
N ASP A 71 -40.84 1.81 1.89
CA ASP A 71 -41.19 2.44 3.17
C ASP A 71 -40.09 3.37 3.73
N THR A 72 -39.03 3.65 2.96
CA THR A 72 -37.89 4.45 3.42
C THR A 72 -37.58 5.61 2.47
N GLN A 73 -37.14 6.72 3.07
CA GLN A 73 -36.72 7.92 2.34
C GLN A 73 -35.24 7.78 1.99
N ALA A 74 -34.84 8.35 0.85
CA ALA A 74 -33.43 8.48 0.54
C ALA A 74 -32.81 9.58 1.42
N GLU A 75 -31.63 9.30 1.95
CA GLU A 75 -30.82 10.24 2.71
C GLU A 75 -29.55 10.59 1.90
N GLU A 76 -28.95 11.75 2.16
CA GLU A 76 -27.77 12.23 1.43
C GLU A 76 -26.62 12.53 2.40
N ALA A 77 -25.42 12.08 2.03
CA ALA A 77 -24.17 12.24 2.74
C ALA A 77 -23.04 12.33 1.73
N GLU A 78 -22.30 13.45 1.72
CA GLU A 78 -21.06 13.57 0.92
C GLU A 78 -21.23 13.19 -0.56
N GLY A 79 -22.37 13.51 -1.17
CA GLY A 79 -22.65 13.17 -2.58
C GLY A 79 -23.26 11.78 -2.82
N MET A 80 -23.34 10.93 -1.79
CA MET A 80 -23.98 9.62 -1.85
C MET A 80 -25.43 9.67 -1.36
N PHE A 81 -26.33 9.06 -2.11
CA PHE A 81 -27.76 8.98 -1.81
C PHE A 81 -28.16 7.55 -1.48
N VAL A 82 -28.68 7.30 -0.28
CA VAL A 82 -28.88 5.94 0.23
C VAL A 82 -30.30 5.69 0.70
N VAL A 83 -30.82 4.50 0.37
CA VAL A 83 -32.09 3.97 0.84
C VAL A 83 -31.83 2.64 1.56
N ASN A 84 -31.98 2.64 2.88
CA ASN A 84 -31.88 1.43 3.69
C ASN A 84 -33.26 0.81 3.97
N SER A 85 -33.34 -0.51 4.09
CA SER A 85 -34.55 -1.24 4.51
C SER A 85 -34.19 -2.58 5.16
N GLY A 86 -33.99 -2.58 6.48
CA GLY A 86 -33.40 -3.72 7.18
C GLY A 86 -31.92 -3.84 6.79
N ASN A 87 -31.47 -5.04 6.44
CA ASN A 87 -30.13 -5.33 5.94
C ASN A 87 -29.99 -5.17 4.41
N ARG A 88 -30.95 -4.48 3.78
CA ARG A 88 -30.90 -4.15 2.35
C ARG A 88 -30.59 -2.67 2.17
N THR A 89 -29.67 -2.39 1.27
CA THR A 89 -29.20 -1.05 0.97
C THR A 89 -29.18 -0.84 -0.53
N PHE A 90 -29.71 0.31 -0.98
CA PHE A 90 -29.55 0.80 -2.34
C PHE A 90 -28.93 2.19 -2.31
N GLU A 91 -27.90 2.40 -3.11
CA GLU A 91 -27.06 3.60 -3.12
C GLU A 91 -26.93 4.11 -4.54
N VAL A 92 -26.90 5.43 -4.68
CA VAL A 92 -26.54 6.11 -5.93
C VAL A 92 -25.53 7.19 -5.56
N ASP A 93 -24.34 7.14 -6.16
CA ASP A 93 -23.33 8.19 -5.99
C ASP A 93 -23.61 9.35 -6.96
N SER A 94 -23.02 10.50 -6.67
CA SER A 94 -23.02 11.72 -7.47
C SER A 94 -22.50 11.53 -8.89
N ASP A 95 -21.64 10.53 -9.13
CA ASP A 95 -21.20 10.13 -10.45
C ASP A 95 -22.22 9.26 -11.22
N GLY A 96 -23.33 8.88 -10.57
CA GLY A 96 -24.41 8.07 -11.12
C GLY A 96 -24.23 6.57 -11.02
N SER A 97 -23.17 6.09 -10.39
CA SER A 97 -23.00 4.67 -10.07
C SER A 97 -24.03 4.19 -9.06
N TYR A 98 -24.44 2.92 -9.18
CA TYR A 98 -25.41 2.27 -8.29
C TYR A 98 -24.78 1.12 -7.54
N TRP A 99 -25.10 1.03 -6.26
CA TRP A 99 -24.85 -0.15 -5.45
C TRP A 99 -26.16 -0.68 -4.85
N TYR A 100 -26.38 -1.99 -4.92
CA TYR A 100 -27.40 -2.67 -4.15
C TYR A 100 -26.80 -3.88 -3.44
N ALA A 101 -27.18 -4.09 -2.20
CA ALA A 101 -26.90 -5.31 -1.48
C ALA A 101 -28.09 -5.72 -0.61
N ASP A 102 -28.39 -7.01 -0.60
CA ASP A 102 -29.19 -7.67 0.43
C ASP A 102 -28.24 -8.46 1.33
N TYR A 103 -27.73 -7.86 2.40
CA TYR A 103 -26.71 -8.48 3.26
C TYR A 103 -27.23 -9.68 4.08
N ASP A 104 -28.54 -9.90 4.13
CA ASP A 104 -29.07 -11.18 4.63
C ASP A 104 -28.76 -12.33 3.65
N LYS A 105 -28.49 -12.00 2.39
CA LYS A 105 -28.28 -12.97 1.29
C LYS A 105 -26.87 -12.94 0.68
N LEU A 106 -26.38 -11.75 0.34
CA LEU A 106 -25.10 -11.53 -0.33
C LEU A 106 -23.96 -11.99 0.58
N TRP A 107 -23.08 -12.85 0.05
CA TRP A 107 -21.91 -13.42 0.75
C TRP A 107 -22.24 -14.27 2.00
N ASN A 108 -23.51 -14.59 2.24
CA ASN A 108 -23.91 -15.36 3.40
C ASN A 108 -23.69 -16.87 3.19
N VAL A 109 -22.69 -17.42 3.87
CA VAL A 109 -22.29 -18.81 3.75
C VAL A 109 -23.34 -19.81 4.22
N SER A 110 -24.31 -19.40 5.04
CA SER A 110 -25.31 -20.27 5.66
C SER A 110 -26.52 -20.56 4.77
N LEU A 111 -26.64 -19.96 3.58
CA LEU A 111 -27.86 -20.05 2.75
C LEU A 111 -28.04 -21.40 2.04
N GLY A 112 -29.26 -21.70 1.59
CA GLY A 112 -29.59 -22.96 0.90
C GLY A 112 -28.82 -23.13 -0.42
N SER A 113 -28.43 -24.36 -0.72
CA SER A 113 -27.45 -24.72 -1.77
C SER A 113 -27.93 -24.59 -3.24
N GLU A 114 -29.12 -24.06 -3.52
CA GLU A 114 -29.70 -24.09 -4.87
C GLU A 114 -29.63 -22.73 -5.60
N VAL A 115 -28.40 -22.30 -5.89
CA VAL A 115 -28.18 -21.21 -6.86
C VAL A 115 -28.52 -21.73 -8.28
N PRO A 116 -29.28 -20.99 -9.11
CA PRO A 116 -29.53 -21.40 -10.49
C PRO A 116 -28.25 -21.58 -11.31
N THR A 117 -28.33 -22.30 -12.42
CA THR A 117 -27.17 -22.46 -13.32
C THR A 117 -26.73 -21.11 -13.90
N PRO A 118 -25.44 -20.90 -14.21
CA PRO A 118 -24.94 -19.68 -14.85
C PRO A 118 -25.75 -19.21 -16.07
N ALA A 119 -26.19 -20.15 -16.92
CA ALA A 119 -27.01 -19.84 -18.10
C ALA A 119 -28.40 -19.28 -17.77
N ILE A 120 -28.99 -19.71 -16.65
CA ILE A 120 -30.27 -19.18 -16.15
C ILE A 120 -30.04 -17.80 -15.54
N CYS A 121 -29.02 -17.64 -14.68
CA CYS A 121 -28.66 -16.36 -14.09
C CYS A 121 -28.41 -15.30 -15.16
N LYS A 122 -27.61 -15.62 -16.18
CA LYS A 122 -27.36 -14.71 -17.30
C LYS A 122 -28.64 -14.32 -18.04
N ARG A 123 -29.48 -15.30 -18.41
CA ARG A 123 -30.74 -15.04 -19.13
C ARG A 123 -31.64 -14.10 -18.33
N ASP A 124 -31.74 -14.31 -17.02
CA ASP A 124 -32.64 -13.55 -16.16
C ASP A 124 -32.06 -12.16 -15.86
N ALA A 125 -30.73 -12.03 -15.72
CA ALA A 125 -30.03 -10.76 -15.64
C ALA A 125 -30.17 -9.94 -16.93
N ASP A 126 -29.94 -10.54 -18.12
CA ASP A 126 -30.14 -9.90 -19.43
C ASP A 126 -31.56 -9.32 -19.51
N ALA A 127 -32.56 -10.12 -19.14
CA ALA A 127 -33.96 -9.73 -19.20
C ALA A 127 -34.30 -8.61 -18.19
N TRP A 128 -33.76 -8.69 -16.97
CA TRP A 128 -33.97 -7.67 -15.94
C TRP A 128 -33.31 -6.35 -16.30
N LEU A 129 -32.06 -6.35 -16.78
CA LEU A 129 -31.36 -5.14 -17.22
C LEU A 129 -32.08 -4.48 -18.40
N GLN A 130 -32.49 -5.25 -19.40
CA GLN A 130 -33.24 -4.72 -20.56
C GLN A 130 -34.60 -4.14 -20.17
N LEU A 131 -35.35 -4.83 -19.30
CA LEU A 131 -36.66 -4.38 -18.85
C LEU A 131 -36.59 -3.04 -18.11
N ASN A 132 -35.50 -2.82 -17.35
CA ASN A 132 -35.29 -1.62 -16.56
C ASN A 132 -34.46 -0.54 -17.27
N GLY A 133 -34.01 -0.77 -18.51
CA GLY A 133 -33.19 0.19 -19.26
C GLY A 133 -31.77 0.36 -18.68
N LEU A 134 -31.25 -0.65 -18.01
CA LEU A 134 -29.95 -0.66 -17.33
C LEU A 134 -28.85 -1.38 -18.15
N LEU A 135 -29.13 -1.74 -19.40
CA LEU A 135 -28.14 -2.30 -20.33
C LEU A 135 -27.89 -1.30 -21.47
N PRO A 136 -26.91 -0.39 -21.34
CA PRO A 136 -26.52 0.53 -22.41
C PRO A 136 -26.10 -0.20 -23.69
N ALA A 137 -26.18 0.48 -24.83
CA ALA A 137 -25.94 -0.15 -26.14
C ALA A 137 -24.49 -0.58 -26.36
N ASN A 138 -23.54 0.05 -25.67
CA ASN A 138 -22.11 -0.23 -25.69
C ASN A 138 -21.67 -1.19 -24.57
N ALA A 139 -22.61 -1.63 -23.71
CA ALA A 139 -22.33 -2.69 -22.75
C ALA A 139 -22.32 -4.05 -23.46
N VAL A 140 -21.27 -4.84 -23.23
CA VAL A 140 -21.07 -6.17 -23.78
C VAL A 140 -20.92 -7.15 -22.63
N PHE A 141 -21.55 -8.32 -22.75
CA PHE A 141 -21.33 -9.39 -21.78
C PHE A 141 -19.85 -9.79 -21.76
N ALA A 142 -19.22 -9.70 -20.60
CA ALA A 142 -17.81 -10.02 -20.41
C ALA A 142 -17.64 -11.48 -20.00
N ASN A 143 -18.11 -11.84 -18.80
CA ASN A 143 -17.94 -13.17 -18.24
C ASN A 143 -19.01 -13.52 -17.19
N MET A 144 -18.96 -14.77 -16.72
CA MET A 144 -19.64 -15.20 -15.50
C MET A 144 -18.60 -15.26 -14.39
N GLY A 145 -18.84 -14.50 -13.31
CA GLY A 145 -18.11 -14.60 -12.05
C GLY A 145 -18.91 -15.35 -10.98
N SER A 146 -18.33 -15.52 -9.79
CA SER A 146 -19.00 -16.21 -8.67
C SER A 146 -18.41 -15.78 -7.34
N THR A 147 -19.20 -15.97 -6.27
CA THR A 147 -18.64 -16.07 -4.93
C THR A 147 -18.64 -17.53 -4.49
N ASN A 148 -17.46 -18.05 -4.15
CA ASN A 148 -17.24 -19.43 -3.76
C ASN A 148 -16.66 -19.51 -2.36
N VAL A 149 -17.10 -20.52 -1.62
CA VAL A 149 -16.50 -20.92 -0.34
C VAL A 149 -15.92 -22.30 -0.51
N THR A 150 -14.65 -22.45 -0.16
CA THR A 150 -13.96 -23.74 -0.03
C THR A 150 -13.51 -23.86 1.43
N ALA A 151 -13.97 -24.90 2.12
CA ALA A 151 -13.56 -25.21 3.47
C ALA A 151 -12.80 -26.53 3.49
N TYR A 152 -11.64 -26.56 4.16
CA TYR A 152 -10.78 -27.73 4.24
C TYR A 152 -10.49 -28.12 5.68
N ASN A 153 -10.63 -29.41 5.97
CA ASN A 153 -10.25 -30.02 7.23
C ASN A 153 -9.06 -30.96 7.00
N PRO A 154 -7.84 -30.59 7.41
CA PRO A 154 -6.65 -31.40 7.17
C PRO A 154 -6.64 -32.70 7.99
N ASP A 155 -7.21 -32.71 9.19
CA ASP A 155 -7.26 -33.90 10.03
C ASP A 155 -8.19 -34.99 9.46
N ALA A 156 -9.27 -34.56 8.82
CA ALA A 156 -10.26 -35.42 8.19
C ALA A 156 -9.99 -35.68 6.69
N GLU A 157 -9.04 -34.95 6.09
CA GLU A 157 -8.84 -34.87 4.63
C GLU A 157 -10.17 -34.57 3.90
N GLU A 158 -11.00 -33.68 4.48
CA GLU A 158 -12.34 -33.37 3.99
C GLU A 158 -12.36 -31.96 3.38
N THR A 159 -12.89 -31.84 2.16
CA THR A 159 -13.15 -30.54 1.51
C THR A 159 -14.65 -30.36 1.30
N ARG A 160 -15.15 -29.17 1.58
CA ARG A 160 -16.53 -28.75 1.32
C ARG A 160 -16.53 -27.49 0.48
N GLU A 161 -17.32 -27.48 -0.57
CA GLU A 161 -17.40 -26.36 -1.50
C GLU A 161 -18.83 -25.91 -1.69
N LYS A 162 -19.00 -24.61 -1.91
CA LYS A 162 -20.31 -24.00 -2.13
C LYS A 162 -20.20 -22.72 -2.94
N VAL A 163 -21.01 -22.63 -3.99
CA VAL A 163 -21.27 -21.36 -4.68
C VAL A 163 -22.36 -20.63 -3.90
N LEU A 164 -22.10 -19.38 -3.49
CA LEU A 164 -23.07 -18.55 -2.77
C LEU A 164 -23.95 -17.74 -3.73
N GLN A 165 -23.33 -17.17 -4.76
CA GLN A 165 -23.99 -16.43 -5.84
C GLN A 165 -23.17 -16.46 -7.13
N TRP A 166 -23.86 -16.28 -8.27
CA TRP A 166 -23.24 -16.01 -9.57
C TRP A 166 -23.23 -14.52 -9.85
N HIS A 167 -22.18 -14.03 -10.50
CA HIS A 167 -22.03 -12.66 -10.95
C HIS A 167 -22.16 -12.65 -12.48
N VAL A 168 -23.10 -11.88 -13.01
CA VAL A 168 -23.28 -11.72 -14.47
C VAL A 168 -22.67 -10.38 -14.86
N ASN A 169 -21.52 -10.43 -15.53
CA ASN A 169 -20.65 -9.28 -15.72
C ASN A 169 -20.72 -8.73 -17.15
N TYR A 170 -20.76 -7.41 -17.26
CA TYR A 170 -20.73 -6.68 -18.53
C TYR A 170 -19.68 -5.58 -18.43
N GLU A 171 -18.95 -5.42 -19.53
CA GLU A 171 -17.92 -4.40 -19.70
C GLU A 171 -18.35 -3.46 -20.84
N PHE A 172 -17.62 -2.35 -20.98
CA PHE A 172 -17.88 -1.34 -21.98
C PHE A 172 -16.68 -1.20 -22.90
N ALA A 173 -16.93 -0.81 -24.14
CA ALA A 173 -15.88 -0.53 -25.11
C ALA A 173 -16.21 0.66 -26.00
N ILE A 174 -15.17 1.34 -26.47
CA ILE A 174 -15.22 2.41 -27.46
C ILE A 174 -14.35 1.99 -28.63
N ASP A 175 -14.93 1.89 -29.83
CA ASP A 175 -14.21 1.48 -31.03
C ASP A 175 -13.38 0.18 -30.84
N ASP A 176 -13.98 -0.81 -30.16
CA ASP A 176 -13.38 -2.09 -29.77
C ASP A 176 -12.25 -2.02 -28.71
N ILE A 177 -11.94 -0.85 -28.16
CA ILE A 177 -11.03 -0.66 -27.03
C ILE A 177 -11.85 -0.77 -25.73
N PRO A 178 -11.57 -1.73 -24.84
CA PRO A 178 -12.31 -1.91 -23.61
C PRO A 178 -12.04 -0.77 -22.62
N ILE A 179 -13.01 -0.51 -21.75
CA ILE A 179 -12.89 0.37 -20.59
C ILE A 179 -12.59 -0.53 -19.38
N THR A 180 -11.51 -0.25 -18.67
CA THR A 180 -11.05 -1.04 -17.52
C THR A 180 -11.25 -0.29 -16.20
N GLY A 181 -10.98 -0.99 -15.10
CA GLY A 181 -10.96 -0.42 -13.76
C GLY A 181 -12.31 0.09 -13.27
N GLN A 182 -12.27 1.20 -12.52
CA GLN A 182 -13.45 1.78 -11.85
C GLN A 182 -14.39 2.52 -12.81
N ALA A 183 -13.97 2.70 -14.06
CA ALA A 183 -14.63 3.61 -14.99
C ALA A 183 -16.00 3.12 -15.47
N ALA A 184 -16.13 1.83 -15.78
CA ALA A 184 -17.37 1.30 -16.36
C ALA A 184 -17.50 -0.22 -16.23
N GLN A 185 -18.53 -0.68 -15.51
CA GLN A 185 -18.89 -2.10 -15.44
C GLN A 185 -20.32 -2.30 -14.95
N ILE A 186 -20.90 -3.47 -15.22
CA ILE A 186 -22.16 -3.91 -14.62
C ILE A 186 -21.97 -5.33 -14.08
N SER A 187 -22.24 -5.54 -12.79
CA SER A 187 -22.31 -6.86 -12.17
C SER A 187 -23.69 -7.08 -11.55
N VAL A 188 -24.40 -8.11 -12.03
CA VAL A 188 -25.67 -8.57 -11.42
C VAL A 188 -25.39 -9.84 -10.62
N MET A 189 -25.54 -9.77 -9.30
CA MET A 189 -25.24 -10.87 -8.40
C MET A 189 -26.53 -11.64 -8.07
N VAL A 190 -26.59 -12.89 -8.50
CA VAL A 190 -27.78 -13.77 -8.43
C VAL A 190 -27.54 -14.89 -7.44
N GLY A 191 -28.32 -14.90 -6.36
CA GLY A 191 -28.21 -15.86 -5.26
C GLY A 191 -29.24 -16.99 -5.32
N ASP A 192 -29.51 -17.58 -4.15
CA ASP A 192 -30.49 -18.67 -3.99
C ASP A 192 -31.88 -18.28 -4.54
N ASN A 193 -32.57 -19.24 -5.13
CA ASN A 193 -33.86 -19.08 -5.82
C ASN A 193 -33.86 -18.12 -7.03
N GLY A 194 -32.70 -17.61 -7.46
CA GLY A 194 -32.59 -16.68 -8.58
C GLY A 194 -32.87 -15.22 -8.23
N ASP A 195 -32.88 -14.89 -6.95
CA ASP A 195 -33.02 -13.50 -6.50
C ASP A 195 -31.76 -12.70 -6.84
N ILE A 196 -31.94 -11.43 -7.24
CA ILE A 196 -30.83 -10.46 -7.31
C ILE A 196 -30.51 -10.05 -5.87
N VAL A 197 -29.34 -10.46 -5.40
CA VAL A 197 -28.86 -10.26 -4.02
C VAL A 197 -27.81 -9.16 -3.93
N GLY A 198 -27.21 -8.79 -5.06
CA GLY A 198 -26.30 -7.66 -5.20
C GLY A 198 -26.32 -7.11 -6.61
N PHE A 199 -25.98 -5.83 -6.76
CA PHE A 199 -25.90 -5.16 -8.05
C PHE A 199 -24.89 -4.02 -7.97
N ASP A 200 -23.88 -4.07 -8.83
CA ASP A 200 -22.94 -2.97 -9.07
C ASP A 200 -23.17 -2.47 -10.50
N TRP A 201 -23.40 -1.18 -10.66
CA TRP A 201 -23.65 -0.57 -11.97
C TRP A 201 -22.89 0.74 -12.06
N LYS A 202 -21.91 0.78 -12.96
CA LYS A 202 -21.07 1.95 -13.22
C LYS A 202 -21.10 2.24 -14.71
N TRP A 203 -21.78 3.30 -15.08
CA TRP A 203 -21.71 3.83 -16.43
C TRP A 203 -22.05 5.31 -16.46
N ARG A 204 -21.24 6.08 -17.17
CA ARG A 204 -21.52 7.46 -17.52
C ARG A 204 -21.53 7.62 -19.02
N GLU A 205 -22.55 8.31 -19.51
CA GLU A 205 -22.63 8.66 -20.92
C GLU A 205 -21.45 9.55 -21.30
N ILE A 206 -20.97 9.38 -22.52
CA ILE A 206 -19.84 10.14 -23.07
C ILE A 206 -20.39 11.32 -23.87
N GLU A 207 -19.74 12.49 -23.75
CA GLU A 207 -20.06 13.64 -24.58
C GLU A 207 -19.88 13.32 -26.07
N SER A 208 -20.81 13.80 -26.89
CA SER A 208 -20.82 13.45 -28.32
C SER A 208 -19.66 14.05 -29.12
N GLU A 209 -19.04 15.10 -28.60
CA GLU A 209 -17.85 15.72 -29.18
C GLU A 209 -16.60 15.16 -28.48
N VAL A 210 -15.60 14.78 -29.27
CA VAL A 210 -14.29 14.36 -28.74
C VAL A 210 -13.66 15.55 -28.03
N TYR A 211 -13.28 15.34 -26.75
CA TYR A 211 -12.66 16.37 -25.92
C TYR A 211 -11.29 16.78 -26.48
N ALA A 212 -10.43 15.78 -26.73
CA ALA A 212 -9.12 15.97 -27.33
C ALA A 212 -8.68 14.74 -28.12
N THR A 213 -7.65 14.91 -28.94
CA THR A 213 -6.96 13.78 -29.58
C THR A 213 -5.48 13.90 -29.30
N SER A 214 -4.82 12.80 -28.96
CA SER A 214 -3.39 12.76 -28.68
C SER A 214 -2.73 11.60 -29.43
N ASN A 215 -1.47 11.79 -29.80
CA ASN A 215 -0.71 10.78 -30.52
C ASN A 215 -0.42 9.58 -29.59
N LEU A 216 -0.52 8.37 -30.15
CA LEU A 216 -0.21 7.14 -29.42
C LEU A 216 1.28 7.10 -29.05
N THR A 217 1.59 6.76 -27.81
CA THR A 217 2.92 6.32 -27.36
C THR A 217 3.03 4.82 -27.63
N GLU A 218 4.01 4.44 -28.44
CA GLU A 218 4.16 3.05 -28.90
C GLU A 218 4.56 2.13 -27.74
N TYR A 219 3.83 1.01 -27.57
CA TYR A 219 4.00 0.04 -26.48
C TYR A 219 5.46 -0.36 -26.21
N GLU A 220 6.20 -0.74 -27.24
CA GLU A 220 7.60 -1.18 -27.10
C GLU A 220 8.53 -0.09 -26.56
N SER A 221 8.22 1.18 -26.86
CA SER A 221 9.01 2.31 -26.36
C SER A 221 8.73 2.62 -24.89
N ILE A 222 7.54 2.28 -24.40
CA ILE A 222 7.21 2.34 -22.98
C ILE A 222 8.04 1.31 -22.24
N LEU A 223 8.06 0.06 -22.71
CA LEU A 223 8.91 -0.97 -22.11
C LEU A 223 10.39 -0.56 -22.05
N GLU A 224 10.92 0.06 -23.13
CA GLU A 224 12.31 0.54 -23.15
C GLU A 224 12.56 1.71 -22.19
N ALA A 225 11.60 2.62 -22.06
CA ALA A 225 11.65 3.78 -21.16
C ALA A 225 11.72 3.35 -19.68
N TYR A 226 10.94 2.34 -19.30
CA TYR A 226 10.86 1.80 -17.95
C TYR A 226 11.78 0.59 -17.69
N GLY A 227 12.61 0.20 -18.67
CA GLY A 227 13.55 -0.92 -18.52
C GLY A 227 12.88 -2.30 -18.41
N ILE A 228 11.62 -2.44 -18.83
CA ILE A 228 10.86 -3.69 -18.72
C ILE A 228 11.21 -4.61 -19.91
N PRO A 229 11.83 -5.78 -19.70
CA PRO A 229 12.13 -6.70 -20.79
C PRO A 229 10.87 -7.42 -21.26
N LEU A 230 10.66 -7.52 -22.59
CA LEU A 230 9.54 -8.25 -23.21
C LEU A 230 9.35 -9.69 -22.68
N SER A 231 10.42 -10.35 -22.24
CA SER A 231 10.34 -11.70 -21.68
C SER A 231 9.60 -11.80 -20.35
N ARG A 232 9.39 -10.67 -19.65
CA ARG A 232 8.63 -10.58 -18.40
C ARG A 232 7.15 -10.27 -18.62
N VAL A 233 6.74 -9.84 -19.83
CA VAL A 233 5.35 -9.50 -20.09
C VAL A 233 4.52 -10.77 -20.21
N VAL A 234 3.46 -10.86 -19.40
CA VAL A 234 2.46 -11.93 -19.41
C VAL A 234 1.36 -11.59 -20.40
N ASP A 235 0.79 -10.39 -20.27
CA ASP A 235 -0.25 -9.85 -21.14
C ASP A 235 -0.13 -8.33 -21.26
N HIS A 236 -0.68 -7.76 -22.33
CA HIS A 236 -0.84 -6.31 -22.46
C HIS A 236 -2.03 -5.97 -23.34
N ARG A 237 -2.68 -4.86 -23.04
CA ARG A 237 -3.79 -4.34 -23.85
C ARG A 237 -3.87 -2.82 -23.76
N LEU A 238 -4.31 -2.22 -24.87
CA LEU A 238 -4.74 -0.83 -24.90
C LEU A 238 -6.17 -0.77 -24.36
N VAL A 239 -6.39 0.09 -23.37
CA VAL A 239 -7.69 0.22 -22.67
C VAL A 239 -7.98 1.70 -22.41
N TYR A 240 -9.24 2.01 -22.10
CA TYR A 240 -9.65 3.30 -21.58
C TYR A 240 -9.81 3.23 -20.06
N THR A 241 -9.39 4.28 -19.34
CA THR A 241 -9.62 4.46 -17.91
C THR A 241 -10.02 5.92 -17.62
N THR A 242 -10.43 6.19 -16.38
CA THR A 242 -10.76 7.54 -15.92
C THR A 242 -9.57 8.25 -15.27
N ASP A 243 -9.58 9.58 -15.32
CA ASP A 243 -8.70 10.43 -14.52
C ASP A 243 -9.15 10.42 -13.05
N GLU A 244 -8.31 10.97 -12.16
CA GLU A 244 -8.61 10.99 -10.72
C GLU A 244 -9.95 11.64 -10.37
N ASP A 245 -10.35 12.66 -11.14
CA ASP A 245 -11.60 13.38 -10.95
C ASP A 245 -12.81 12.67 -11.60
N ASN A 246 -12.58 11.54 -12.28
CA ASN A 246 -13.56 10.79 -13.07
C ASN A 246 -14.32 11.67 -14.08
N VAL A 247 -13.63 12.63 -14.71
CA VAL A 247 -14.19 13.56 -15.71
C VAL A 247 -13.83 13.11 -17.11
N LEU A 248 -12.59 12.67 -17.32
CA LEU A 248 -12.08 12.29 -18.63
C LEU A 248 -11.93 10.77 -18.71
N LEU A 249 -12.23 10.25 -19.88
CA LEU A 249 -11.89 8.89 -20.27
C LEU A 249 -10.74 8.95 -21.27
N PHE A 250 -9.59 8.40 -20.90
CA PHE A 250 -8.35 8.49 -21.67
C PHE A 250 -7.68 7.12 -21.80
N PRO A 251 -6.89 6.92 -22.86
CA PRO A 251 -6.31 5.62 -23.15
C PRO A 251 -5.01 5.38 -22.39
N VAL A 252 -4.84 4.16 -21.89
CA VAL A 252 -3.66 3.67 -21.18
C VAL A 252 -3.25 2.29 -21.68
N TRP A 253 -1.98 1.95 -21.53
CA TRP A 253 -1.49 0.59 -21.65
C TRP A 253 -1.59 -0.10 -20.30
N GLU A 254 -2.41 -1.14 -20.23
CA GLU A 254 -2.44 -2.08 -19.11
C GLU A 254 -1.45 -3.22 -19.45
N ILE A 255 -0.46 -3.44 -18.59
CA ILE A 255 0.63 -4.40 -18.81
C ILE A 255 0.77 -5.28 -17.57
N GLU A 256 0.56 -6.59 -17.74
CA GLU A 256 0.83 -7.59 -16.72
C GLU A 256 2.26 -8.11 -16.89
N VAL A 257 3.05 -8.03 -15.83
CA VAL A 257 4.44 -8.48 -15.82
C VAL A 257 4.67 -9.52 -14.73
N PHE A 258 5.52 -10.48 -15.02
CA PHE A 258 5.94 -11.54 -14.13
C PHE A 258 7.43 -11.40 -13.83
N GLU A 259 7.81 -11.58 -12.56
CA GLU A 259 9.21 -11.63 -12.16
C GLU A 259 9.47 -12.42 -10.88
N TYR A 260 10.74 -12.45 -10.51
CA TYR A 260 11.20 -12.98 -9.24
C TYR A 260 11.85 -11.85 -8.44
N GLU A 261 11.42 -11.68 -7.20
CA GLU A 261 12.13 -10.91 -6.18
C GLU A 261 12.66 -11.91 -5.16
N GLU A 262 13.99 -12.07 -5.14
CA GLU A 262 14.65 -13.21 -4.48
C GLU A 262 14.08 -14.56 -4.95
N ASP A 263 13.41 -15.29 -4.05
CA ASP A 263 12.75 -16.56 -4.34
C ASP A 263 11.21 -16.41 -4.49
N LEU A 264 10.67 -15.20 -4.33
CA LEU A 264 9.25 -14.91 -4.51
C LEU A 264 8.92 -14.67 -5.97
N GLU A 265 7.88 -15.36 -6.43
CA GLU A 265 7.19 -15.01 -7.67
C GLU A 265 6.34 -13.76 -7.44
N ILE A 266 6.58 -12.71 -8.23
CA ILE A 266 5.83 -11.46 -8.19
C ILE A 266 5.12 -11.25 -9.53
N ILE A 267 3.83 -10.91 -9.46
CA ILE A 267 3.03 -10.53 -10.62
C ILE A 267 2.56 -9.10 -10.42
N SER A 268 2.84 -8.21 -11.36
CA SER A 268 2.44 -6.80 -11.28
C SER A 268 1.50 -6.43 -12.42
N LEU A 269 0.47 -5.64 -12.13
CA LEU A 269 -0.37 -5.00 -13.13
C LEU A 269 -0.05 -3.50 -13.18
N LEU A 270 0.54 -3.05 -14.29
CA LEU A 270 1.05 -1.69 -14.49
C LEU A 270 0.20 -0.92 -15.48
N TYR A 271 0.05 0.38 -15.25
CA TYR A 271 -0.66 1.31 -16.14
C TYR A 271 0.29 2.40 -16.60
N PHE A 272 0.35 2.60 -17.92
CA PHE A 272 1.15 3.66 -18.54
C PHE A 272 0.28 4.48 -19.48
N ASP A 273 0.50 5.80 -19.51
CA ASP A 273 -0.22 6.66 -20.44
C ASP A 273 0.04 6.23 -21.87
N ALA A 274 -1.03 5.94 -22.61
CA ALA A 274 -0.89 5.54 -24.01
C ALA A 274 -0.71 6.75 -24.92
N THR A 275 -0.68 7.97 -24.39
CA THR A 275 -0.54 9.19 -25.18
C THR A 275 0.28 10.25 -24.46
N VAL A 276 0.71 11.27 -25.20
CA VAL A 276 1.42 12.45 -24.65
C VAL A 276 0.47 13.51 -24.06
N PHE A 277 -0.75 13.11 -23.69
CA PHE A 277 -1.76 14.03 -23.21
C PHE A 277 -1.37 14.58 -21.84
N ASP A 278 -0.98 13.71 -20.92
CA ASP A 278 -0.53 14.05 -19.57
C ASP A 278 0.96 14.43 -19.54
N PRO A 279 1.37 15.25 -18.55
CA PRO A 279 2.79 15.58 -18.35
C PRO A 279 3.56 14.38 -17.79
N GLU A 280 4.86 14.33 -18.09
CA GLU A 280 5.81 13.36 -17.52
C GLU A 280 6.96 14.10 -16.83
N VAL A 281 7.35 13.66 -15.63
CA VAL A 281 8.43 14.29 -14.84
C VAL A 281 9.56 13.31 -14.55
N GLU A 282 10.80 13.83 -14.59
CA GLU A 282 12.01 13.10 -14.21
C GLU A 282 12.88 13.98 -13.31
N ILE A 283 13.30 13.46 -12.16
CA ILE A 283 14.27 14.09 -11.27
C ILE A 283 15.67 13.90 -11.88
N VAL A 284 16.28 15.00 -12.30
CA VAL A 284 17.60 14.99 -12.95
C VAL A 284 18.73 15.31 -11.97
N THR A 285 18.41 15.82 -10.78
CA THR A 285 19.39 16.04 -9.72
C THR A 285 18.70 15.88 -8.37
N PRO A 286 19.23 15.01 -7.47
CA PRO A 286 20.14 13.92 -7.81
C PRO A 286 19.45 12.92 -8.76
N SER A 287 20.17 12.38 -9.74
CA SER A 287 19.59 11.43 -10.72
C SER A 287 19.55 9.97 -10.22
N ALA A 288 19.88 9.76 -8.94
CA ALA A 288 19.96 8.46 -8.27
C ALA A 288 19.99 8.69 -6.76
N ALA A 289 19.81 7.62 -5.99
CA ALA A 289 19.93 7.65 -4.53
C ALA A 289 21.28 8.22 -4.07
N ILE A 290 21.26 9.04 -3.01
CA ILE A 290 22.47 9.63 -2.43
C ILE A 290 22.46 9.56 -0.89
N SER A 291 23.66 9.50 -0.32
CA SER A 291 23.90 9.70 1.12
C SER A 291 24.59 11.04 1.38
N VAL A 292 24.17 11.76 2.42
CA VAL A 292 24.76 13.04 2.82
C VAL A 292 24.96 13.13 4.32
N MET A 293 25.97 13.90 4.73
CA MET A 293 26.18 14.19 6.15
C MET A 293 25.15 15.21 6.66
N PRO A 294 24.78 15.17 7.95
CA PRO A 294 23.83 16.12 8.52
C PRO A 294 24.27 17.57 8.31
N GLY A 295 23.35 18.41 7.81
CA GLY A 295 23.62 19.81 7.49
C GLY A 295 24.33 20.05 6.14
N GLN A 296 24.67 19.00 5.37
CA GLN A 296 25.16 19.16 4.00
C GLN A 296 24.03 19.63 3.08
N SER A 297 24.35 20.54 2.15
CA SER A 297 23.35 20.99 1.18
C SER A 297 23.15 19.97 0.07
N VAL A 298 21.89 19.62 -0.18
CA VAL A 298 21.41 18.83 -1.32
C VAL A 298 20.73 19.77 -2.30
N SER A 299 20.94 19.56 -3.61
CA SER A 299 20.25 20.31 -4.65
C SER A 299 19.30 19.39 -5.41
N PHE A 300 18.15 19.94 -5.78
CA PHE A 300 17.12 19.24 -6.52
C PHE A 300 16.77 19.99 -7.81
N ASP A 301 16.61 19.26 -8.90
CA ASP A 301 16.12 19.75 -10.19
C ASP A 301 15.37 18.62 -10.92
N CYS A 302 14.37 18.98 -11.72
CA CYS A 302 13.62 18.04 -12.53
C CYS A 302 13.49 18.50 -14.00
N SER A 303 13.11 17.58 -14.89
CA SER A 303 12.71 17.85 -16.25
C SER A 303 11.25 17.45 -16.44
N VAL A 304 10.53 18.16 -17.32
CA VAL A 304 9.12 17.88 -17.61
C VAL A 304 8.97 17.75 -19.12
N SER A 305 8.37 16.66 -19.55
CA SER A 305 7.99 16.35 -20.93
C SER A 305 6.46 16.34 -21.04
N PHE A 306 5.94 16.54 -22.26
CA PHE A 306 4.50 16.44 -22.57
C PHE A 306 3.58 17.37 -21.73
N GLY A 307 2.27 17.13 -21.76
CA GLY A 307 1.28 18.03 -21.14
C GLY A 307 1.27 19.46 -21.72
N THR A 308 0.61 20.38 -21.03
CA THR A 308 0.41 21.78 -21.45
C THR A 308 1.12 22.77 -20.51
N PRO A 309 2.21 23.42 -20.94
CA PRO A 309 2.87 24.47 -20.14
C PRO A 309 1.96 25.70 -19.89
N PRO A 310 2.19 26.48 -18.81
CA PRO A 310 3.25 26.37 -17.82
C PRO A 310 3.01 25.29 -16.75
N TYR A 311 4.10 24.81 -16.13
CA TYR A 311 4.03 23.83 -15.05
C TYR A 311 4.21 24.47 -13.67
N THR A 312 3.57 23.87 -12.66
CA THR A 312 3.78 24.14 -11.24
C THR A 312 4.39 22.93 -10.55
N TYR A 313 5.21 23.15 -9.53
CA TYR A 313 6.01 22.11 -8.88
C TYR A 313 5.70 22.09 -7.39
N GLU A 314 5.76 20.91 -6.79
CA GLU A 314 5.75 20.71 -5.35
C GLU A 314 6.68 19.57 -4.98
N TRP A 315 7.67 19.87 -4.15
CA TRP A 315 8.63 18.91 -3.62
C TRP A 315 8.28 18.59 -2.17
N ARG A 316 8.31 17.32 -1.80
CA ARG A 316 7.93 16.83 -0.48
C ARG A 316 8.90 15.73 -0.02
N SER A 317 9.02 15.56 1.29
CA SER A 317 9.52 14.36 1.93
C SER A 317 8.38 13.73 2.73
N ASP A 318 8.29 12.42 2.66
CA ASP A 318 7.61 11.54 3.64
C ASP A 318 7.75 11.98 5.10
N PHE A 319 8.96 12.30 5.56
CA PHE A 319 9.23 12.69 6.96
C PHE A 319 9.16 14.20 7.22
N ASP A 320 9.69 15.04 6.31
CA ASP A 320 9.80 16.49 6.53
C ASP A 320 8.63 17.31 5.94
N GLY A 321 7.74 16.67 5.17
CA GLY A 321 6.63 17.32 4.50
C GLY A 321 7.06 18.21 3.33
N SER A 322 6.38 19.35 3.14
CA SER A 322 6.63 20.25 2.00
C SER A 322 8.01 20.92 2.07
N LEU A 323 8.80 20.77 1.00
CA LEU A 323 10.17 21.27 0.90
C LEU A 323 10.29 22.52 0.01
N SER A 324 9.63 22.54 -1.15
CA SER A 324 9.76 23.63 -2.14
C SER A 324 8.64 23.60 -3.19
N THR A 325 8.37 24.74 -3.82
CA THR A 325 7.49 24.86 -5.01
C THR A 325 8.23 25.35 -6.25
N SER A 326 9.56 25.47 -6.16
CA SER A 326 10.41 25.85 -7.29
C SER A 326 10.85 24.62 -8.06
N LYS A 327 10.98 24.75 -9.39
CA LYS A 327 11.56 23.69 -10.25
C LYS A 327 12.92 23.21 -9.74
N THR A 328 13.78 24.17 -9.39
CA THR A 328 15.13 23.93 -8.87
C THR A 328 15.26 24.56 -7.49
N PHE A 329 15.84 23.84 -6.52
CA PHE A 329 16.14 24.38 -5.19
C PHE A 329 17.29 23.64 -4.51
N SER A 330 17.75 24.16 -3.38
CA SER A 330 18.70 23.46 -2.50
C SER A 330 18.23 23.56 -1.06
N ILE A 331 18.44 22.50 -0.29
CA ILE A 331 18.08 22.39 1.13
C ILE A 331 19.25 21.82 1.92
N MET A 332 19.32 22.12 3.22
CA MET A 332 20.36 21.60 4.12
C MET A 332 19.79 21.18 5.48
N THR A 333 18.45 21.10 5.57
CA THR A 333 17.68 20.93 6.80
C THR A 333 16.86 19.66 6.77
N LEU A 334 17.21 18.69 5.90
CA LEU A 334 16.61 17.36 5.94
C LEU A 334 16.90 16.76 7.33
N SER A 335 15.88 16.15 7.92
CA SER A 335 15.99 15.48 9.22
C SER A 335 16.88 14.24 9.16
N GLU A 336 17.34 13.80 10.32
CA GLU A 336 17.94 12.47 10.45
C GLU A 336 16.83 11.50 10.87
N VAL A 337 16.66 10.42 10.12
CA VAL A 337 15.59 9.45 10.32
C VAL A 337 16.20 8.10 10.66
N LEU A 338 15.83 7.55 11.82
CA LEU A 338 16.30 6.24 12.27
C LEU A 338 15.11 5.34 12.57
N LYS A 339 15.11 4.13 12.00
CA LYS A 339 14.24 3.02 12.42
C LYS A 339 15.16 1.97 13.06
N LYS A 340 14.89 1.60 14.32
CA LYS A 340 15.72 0.68 15.13
C LYS A 340 17.23 1.01 15.16
N GLY A 341 17.59 2.29 15.04
CA GLY A 341 18.99 2.74 15.04
C GLY A 341 19.70 2.63 13.69
N THR A 342 18.98 2.21 12.64
CA THR A 342 19.47 2.19 11.26
C THR A 342 18.99 3.44 10.52
N PRO A 343 19.88 4.17 9.81
CA PRO A 343 19.47 5.28 8.96
C PRO A 343 18.50 4.84 7.86
N VAL A 344 17.39 5.57 7.74
CA VAL A 344 16.39 5.35 6.71
C VAL A 344 16.42 6.51 5.71
N PRO A 345 16.42 6.25 4.40
CA PRO A 345 16.34 7.30 3.40
C PRO A 345 15.01 8.06 3.46
N HIS A 346 15.05 9.36 3.18
CA HIS A 346 13.86 10.10 2.80
C HIS A 346 13.40 9.70 1.40
N ALA A 347 12.10 9.47 1.22
CA ALA A 347 11.45 9.52 -0.08
C ALA A 347 11.20 10.98 -0.49
N ILE A 348 12.05 11.52 -1.36
CA ILE A 348 11.89 12.89 -1.89
C ILE A 348 11.08 12.85 -3.18
N THR A 349 9.84 13.28 -3.13
CA THR A 349 8.91 13.25 -4.26
C THR A 349 8.73 14.64 -4.85
N VAL A 350 8.77 14.73 -6.19
CA VAL A 350 8.29 15.90 -6.94
C VAL A 350 6.92 15.59 -7.52
N GLN A 351 5.94 16.46 -7.29
CA GLN A 351 4.68 16.49 -8.02
C GLN A 351 4.69 17.68 -8.96
N VAL A 352 4.37 17.43 -10.23
CA VAL A 352 4.23 18.45 -11.26
C VAL A 352 2.78 18.52 -11.69
N ARG A 353 2.26 19.73 -11.88
CA ARG A 353 0.98 19.98 -12.55
C ARG A 353 1.19 20.85 -13.78
N ASP A 354 0.42 20.59 -14.82
CA ASP A 354 0.39 21.41 -16.01
C ASP A 354 -0.72 22.48 -15.97
N ALA A 355 -0.88 23.27 -17.02
CA ALA A 355 -1.85 24.37 -17.09
C ALA A 355 -3.31 23.92 -17.09
N GLU A 356 -3.57 22.65 -17.41
CA GLU A 356 -4.89 22.00 -17.42
C GLU A 356 -5.11 21.17 -16.13
N ASN A 357 -4.25 21.34 -15.11
CA ASN A 357 -4.30 20.67 -13.81
C ASN A 357 -4.06 19.14 -13.83
N ARG A 358 -3.51 18.60 -14.92
CA ARG A 358 -3.03 17.21 -14.99
C ARG A 358 -1.70 17.10 -14.26
N TRP A 359 -1.47 16.00 -13.55
CA TRP A 359 -0.31 15.86 -12.68
C TRP A 359 0.47 14.57 -12.90
N THR A 360 1.74 14.61 -12.50
CA THR A 360 2.69 13.47 -12.55
C THR A 360 3.65 13.56 -11.36
N ARG A 361 4.31 12.46 -11.01
CA ARG A 361 5.24 12.37 -9.88
C ARG A 361 6.50 11.59 -10.25
N ASP A 362 7.59 11.92 -9.56
CA ASP A 362 8.83 11.14 -9.53
C ASP A 362 9.47 11.24 -8.13
N ILE A 363 10.32 10.29 -7.78
CA ILE A 363 10.87 10.08 -6.43
C ILE A 363 12.38 9.86 -6.47
N VAL A 364 13.08 10.30 -5.42
CA VAL A 364 14.48 9.94 -5.21
C VAL A 364 14.80 9.74 -3.72
N ALA A 365 15.63 8.73 -3.43
CA ALA A 365 16.11 8.45 -2.08
C ALA A 365 17.21 9.43 -1.65
N VAL A 366 17.10 10.00 -0.44
CA VAL A 366 18.16 10.78 0.19
C VAL A 366 18.37 10.33 1.63
N THR A 367 19.50 9.68 1.90
CA THR A 367 19.88 9.26 3.26
C THR A 367 20.69 10.34 3.95
N VAL A 368 20.27 10.74 5.16
CA VAL A 368 21.04 11.60 6.05
C VAL A 368 21.78 10.71 7.05
N GLU A 369 23.09 10.58 6.88
CA GLU A 369 23.94 9.67 7.65
C GLU A 369 24.09 10.09 9.12
N GLU A 370 24.35 9.13 10.02
CA GLU A 370 24.65 9.45 11.41
C GLU A 370 26.04 10.10 11.56
N VAL A 371 26.16 11.14 12.39
CA VAL A 371 27.47 11.61 12.85
C VAL A 371 27.88 10.80 14.07
N ASP A 372 28.64 9.75 13.82
CA ASP A 372 29.21 8.92 14.87
C ASP A 372 30.32 9.71 15.61
N PHE A 373 29.93 10.50 16.61
CA PHE A 373 30.86 11.22 17.48
C PHE A 373 31.54 10.25 18.43
N LEU A 374 32.40 9.37 17.92
CA LEU A 374 33.38 8.72 18.79
C LEU A 374 34.32 9.82 19.31
N PRO A 375 34.32 10.16 20.62
CA PRO A 375 35.31 11.09 21.13
C PRO A 375 36.66 10.42 20.88
N ASP A 376 37.51 11.03 20.06
CA ASP A 376 38.86 10.51 19.81
C ASP A 376 39.55 10.32 21.17
N THR A 377 39.54 9.06 21.64
CA THR A 377 40.06 8.69 22.95
C THR A 377 41.56 8.98 22.98
N THR A 378 42.21 9.03 21.82
CA THR A 378 43.61 9.40 21.64
C THR A 378 43.86 10.87 21.99
N LEU A 379 42.99 11.79 21.57
CA LEU A 379 43.10 13.22 21.88
C LEU A 379 42.79 13.49 23.37
N THR A 380 41.76 12.83 23.90
CA THR A 380 41.35 12.97 25.31
C THR A 380 42.41 12.43 26.26
N ILE A 381 43.02 11.28 25.94
CA ILE A 381 44.13 10.69 26.69
C ILE A 381 45.41 11.53 26.52
N ALA A 382 45.70 12.07 25.33
CA ALA A 382 46.86 12.93 25.11
C ALA A 382 46.78 14.25 25.90
N VAL A 383 45.60 14.87 25.97
CA VAL A 383 45.35 16.07 26.79
C VAL A 383 45.46 15.75 28.29
N ALA A 384 44.91 14.62 28.74
CA ALA A 384 45.01 14.19 30.13
C ALA A 384 46.46 13.87 30.55
N ILE A 385 47.22 13.15 29.71
CA ILE A 385 48.65 12.86 29.93
C ILE A 385 49.46 14.16 29.90
N GLY A 386 49.19 15.06 28.95
CA GLY A 386 49.84 16.37 28.84
C GLY A 386 49.62 17.23 30.08
N ALA A 387 48.40 17.29 30.60
CA ALA A 387 48.06 17.99 31.83
C ALA A 387 48.75 17.36 33.06
N PHE A 388 48.78 16.03 33.15
CA PHE A 388 49.42 15.32 34.26
C PHE A 388 50.94 15.54 34.29
N VAL A 389 51.61 15.53 33.13
CA VAL A 389 53.04 15.84 32.99
C VAL A 389 53.32 17.30 33.37
N LEU A 390 52.46 18.24 32.99
CA LEU A 390 52.63 19.66 33.36
C LEU A 390 52.48 19.89 34.87
N VAL A 391 51.50 19.23 35.51
CA VAL A 391 51.28 19.30 36.98
C VAL A 391 52.45 18.67 37.73
N ALA A 392 52.96 17.52 37.26
CA ALA A 392 54.14 16.88 37.85
C ALA A 392 55.39 17.78 37.74
N ALA A 393 55.60 18.43 36.59
CA ALA A 393 56.69 19.38 36.39
C ALA A 393 56.57 20.61 37.30
N LEU A 394 55.37 21.17 37.46
CA LEU A 394 55.07 22.28 38.37
C LEU A 394 55.37 21.94 39.84
N LEU A 395 55.01 20.72 40.29
CA LEU A 395 55.27 20.25 41.65
C LEU A 395 56.76 20.02 41.94
N ILE A 396 57.52 19.52 40.95
CA ILE A 396 58.97 19.33 41.07
C ILE A 396 59.70 20.68 41.10
N LEU A 397 59.28 21.64 40.28
CA LEU A 397 59.90 22.96 40.19
C LEU A 397 59.57 23.86 41.39
N ARG A 398 58.43 23.68 42.06
CA ARG A 398 58.12 24.38 43.32
C ARG A 398 59.14 24.11 44.44
N ARG A 399 59.89 23.01 44.39
CA ARG A 399 60.95 22.67 45.37
C ARG A 399 62.30 23.33 45.10
N ARG A 400 62.56 23.85 43.90
CA ARG A 400 63.79 24.62 43.58
C ARG A 400 63.39 26.08 43.39
N LYS A 401 64.00 27.02 44.12
CA LYS A 401 63.71 28.47 44.09
C LYS A 401 64.01 29.13 42.72
N GLY A 402 63.35 28.71 41.65
CA GLY A 402 63.47 29.24 40.29
C GLY A 402 62.18 29.91 39.85
N GLY A 403 61.97 31.17 40.24
CA GLY A 403 60.73 31.91 39.99
C GLY A 403 60.38 32.13 38.51
N PHE A 404 61.37 32.14 37.62
CA PHE A 404 61.15 32.39 36.20
C PHE A 404 60.58 31.19 35.41
N VAL A 405 60.94 29.96 35.79
CA VAL A 405 60.46 28.74 35.09
C VAL A 405 59.01 28.43 35.46
N LEU A 406 58.62 28.74 36.71
CA LEU A 406 57.24 28.58 37.19
C LEU A 406 56.26 29.47 36.41
N LEU A 407 56.66 30.70 36.08
CA LEU A 407 55.85 31.66 35.34
C LEU A 407 55.63 31.22 33.88
N PHE A 408 56.64 30.65 33.24
CA PHE A 408 56.55 30.12 31.88
C PHE A 408 55.62 28.88 31.80
N LEU A 409 55.70 27.98 32.78
CA LEU A 409 54.81 26.81 32.87
C LEU A 409 53.36 27.18 33.20
N LEU A 410 53.12 28.21 34.02
CA LEU A 410 51.77 28.74 34.27
C LEU A 410 51.17 29.37 33.01
N MET A 411 51.97 30.06 32.19
CA MET A 411 51.52 30.57 30.89
C MET A 411 51.22 29.45 29.88
N MET A 412 52.00 28.37 29.87
CA MET A 412 51.67 27.18 29.08
C MET A 412 50.40 26.48 29.59
N PHE A 413 50.22 26.36 30.90
CA PHE A 413 48.99 25.78 31.48
C PHE A 413 47.75 26.62 31.16
N SER A 414 47.86 27.96 31.14
CA SER A 414 46.78 28.82 30.65
C SER A 414 46.54 28.66 29.15
N ALA A 415 47.59 28.48 28.34
CA ALA A 415 47.42 28.22 26.90
C ALA A 415 46.71 26.89 26.61
N PHE A 416 46.81 25.90 27.50
CA PHE A 416 46.06 24.63 27.42
C PHE A 416 44.64 24.72 28.00
N MET A 417 44.40 25.52 29.04
CA MET A 417 43.04 25.80 29.56
C MET A 417 42.22 26.74 28.65
N PHE A 418 42.90 27.50 27.78
CA PHE A 418 42.31 28.44 26.82
C PHE A 418 42.62 28.08 25.36
N LEU A 419 43.04 26.84 25.06
CA LEU A 419 42.76 26.30 23.74
C LEU A 419 41.24 26.37 23.63
N PRO A 420 40.68 27.21 22.75
CA PRO A 420 39.27 27.11 22.51
C PRO A 420 39.12 25.71 21.95
N VAL A 421 38.56 24.79 22.74
CA VAL A 421 37.73 23.78 22.14
C VAL A 421 36.59 24.61 21.57
N THR A 422 36.81 25.18 20.39
CA THR A 422 35.73 25.53 19.49
C THR A 422 35.11 24.20 19.14
N PHE A 423 34.29 23.69 20.06
CA PHE A 423 33.05 23.10 19.62
C PHE A 423 32.42 24.22 18.81
N ALA A 424 32.51 24.10 17.50
CA ALA A 424 31.54 24.73 16.63
C ALA A 424 30.19 24.14 17.08
N SER A 425 29.63 24.71 18.14
CA SER A 425 28.19 24.78 18.34
C SER A 425 27.69 25.84 17.36
N SER A 426 27.98 25.63 16.07
CA SER A 426 27.43 26.41 14.98
C SER A 426 26.06 25.82 14.73
N GLU A 427 25.03 26.32 15.42
CA GLU A 427 23.62 26.23 14.99
C GLU A 427 23.11 24.85 14.49
N MET A 428 23.78 23.74 14.83
CA MET A 428 23.41 22.36 14.49
C MET A 428 22.33 21.83 15.45
N SER A 429 21.71 22.72 16.23
CA SER A 429 20.79 22.41 17.32
C SER A 429 19.33 22.31 16.87
N ASN A 430 19.07 22.07 15.58
CA ASN A 430 17.72 21.87 15.05
C ASN A 430 17.69 20.89 13.86
N ILE A 431 18.59 19.90 13.81
CA ILE A 431 18.28 18.71 13.00
C ILE A 431 17.24 17.96 13.81
N ARG A 432 15.99 17.95 13.32
CA ARG A 432 14.95 17.13 13.93
C ARG A 432 15.39 15.69 13.72
N GLN A 433 15.41 14.91 14.78
CA GLN A 433 15.59 13.48 14.69
C GLN A 433 14.19 12.85 14.74
N PHE A 434 13.85 12.06 13.74
CA PHE A 434 12.61 11.28 13.74
C PHE A 434 12.93 9.86 14.22
N THR A 435 12.39 9.51 15.39
CA THR A 435 12.48 8.16 15.96
C THR A 435 11.08 7.72 16.40
N PRO A 436 10.34 7.02 15.55
CA PRO A 436 9.07 6.42 15.94
C PRO A 436 9.30 5.40 17.06
N SER A 437 8.32 5.28 17.95
CA SER A 437 8.29 4.25 18.98
C SER A 437 7.30 3.17 18.56
N ALA A 438 7.67 1.90 18.76
CA ALA A 438 6.76 0.77 18.66
C ALA A 438 5.47 1.00 19.50
N PRO A 439 4.34 0.38 19.12
CA PRO A 439 3.09 0.44 19.87
C PRO A 439 3.29 -0.03 21.31
N THR A 440 2.48 0.47 22.25
CA THR A 440 2.63 0.14 23.67
C THR A 440 1.75 -1.03 24.12
N GLY A 441 1.75 -2.15 23.41
CA GLY A 441 1.01 -3.35 23.82
C GLY A 441 1.18 -4.48 22.81
N ALA A 442 1.85 -5.57 23.19
CA ALA A 442 1.98 -6.75 22.31
C ALA A 442 0.86 -7.79 22.57
N TYR A 443 -0.23 -7.38 23.24
CA TYR A 443 -1.31 -8.25 23.71
C TYR A 443 -2.58 -7.43 23.93
N ASP A 444 -3.75 -7.97 23.55
CA ASP A 444 -5.08 -7.35 23.70
C ASP A 444 -5.21 -6.57 24.99
N ASP A 445 -5.06 -5.26 24.85
CA ASP A 445 -5.16 -4.30 25.93
C ASP A 445 -6.53 -3.59 25.94
N GLY A 446 -7.42 -3.99 25.02
CA GLY A 446 -8.75 -3.45 24.78
C GLY A 446 -8.75 -2.06 24.13
N VAL A 447 -7.62 -1.57 23.63
CA VAL A 447 -7.50 -0.37 22.80
C VAL A 447 -7.72 -0.77 21.35
N LYS A 448 -8.34 0.12 20.58
CA LYS A 448 -8.48 -0.09 19.14
C LYS A 448 -7.22 0.43 18.45
N GLU A 449 -6.46 -0.40 17.76
CA GLU A 449 -5.15 -0.07 17.22
C GLU A 449 -5.05 -0.45 15.74
N VAL A 450 -4.40 0.42 14.97
CA VAL A 450 -4.21 0.21 13.54
C VAL A 450 -2.80 0.60 13.13
N GLY A 451 -2.22 -0.22 12.26
CA GLY A 451 -0.94 0.00 11.61
C GLY A 451 -1.07 -0.03 10.09
N ILE A 452 -0.24 0.74 9.39
CA ILE A 452 -0.10 0.64 7.95
C ILE A 452 1.36 0.57 7.54
N GLU A 453 1.61 -0.19 6.48
CA GLU A 453 2.95 -0.30 5.90
C GLU A 453 2.85 -0.49 4.38
N TRP A 454 3.69 0.19 3.62
CA TRP A 454 3.48 0.28 2.18
C TRP A 454 4.70 0.69 1.40
N VAL A 455 4.69 0.31 0.12
CA VAL A 455 5.69 0.70 -0.86
C VAL A 455 4.97 1.21 -2.11
N GLY A 456 5.34 2.41 -2.55
CA GLY A 456 4.66 3.14 -3.60
C GLY A 456 5.61 3.46 -4.74
N LEU A 457 6.09 4.69 -4.76
CA LEU A 457 6.94 5.17 -5.84
C LEU A 457 8.37 4.65 -5.74
N SER A 458 8.84 4.25 -4.55
CA SER A 458 10.23 3.80 -4.35
C SER A 458 10.55 2.48 -5.05
N HIS A 459 9.52 1.75 -5.50
CA HIS A 459 9.69 0.51 -6.24
C HIS A 459 10.24 0.77 -7.63
N ASN A 460 11.05 -0.17 -8.13
CA ASN A 460 11.49 -0.17 -9.53
C ASN A 460 10.32 -0.20 -10.54
N LYS A 461 9.11 -0.49 -10.06
CA LYS A 461 7.83 -0.54 -10.75
C LYS A 461 6.82 0.23 -9.90
N PRO A 462 6.82 1.56 -10.02
CA PRO A 462 6.09 2.43 -9.12
C PRO A 462 4.60 2.10 -9.05
N LEU A 463 4.04 2.14 -7.83
CA LEU A 463 2.62 2.06 -7.53
C LEU A 463 2.13 3.45 -7.07
N PRO A 464 1.76 4.36 -8.01
CA PRO A 464 1.58 5.78 -7.73
C PRO A 464 0.44 6.13 -6.77
N ASN A 465 -0.51 5.22 -6.58
CA ASN A 465 -1.70 5.43 -5.75
C ASN A 465 -1.59 4.83 -4.35
N THR A 466 -0.50 4.11 -4.03
CA THR A 466 -0.38 3.37 -2.78
C THR A 466 -0.52 4.25 -1.54
N GLU A 467 0.26 5.34 -1.45
CA GLU A 467 0.20 6.29 -0.33
C GLU A 467 -1.23 6.80 -0.08
N THR A 468 -1.90 7.24 -1.15
CA THR A 468 -3.27 7.79 -1.07
C THR A 468 -4.28 6.75 -0.59
N ASN A 469 -4.16 5.51 -1.09
CA ASN A 469 -5.05 4.42 -0.74
C ASN A 469 -4.95 4.05 0.75
N ILE A 470 -3.72 3.82 1.21
CA ILE A 470 -3.46 3.25 2.51
C ILE A 470 -3.55 4.28 3.63
N GLU A 471 -3.09 5.51 3.39
CA GLU A 471 -3.34 6.61 4.32
C GLU A 471 -4.82 6.96 4.39
N GLY A 472 -5.57 6.77 3.30
CA GLY A 472 -7.02 6.88 3.27
C GLY A 472 -7.68 5.93 4.27
N PHE A 473 -7.28 4.65 4.27
CA PHE A 473 -7.69 3.67 5.29
C PHE A 473 -7.30 4.13 6.70
N TYR A 474 -6.02 4.44 6.91
CA TYR A 474 -5.46 4.79 8.22
C TYR A 474 -6.14 6.00 8.85
N ASN A 475 -6.36 7.05 8.06
CA ASN A 475 -7.01 8.28 8.51
C ASN A 475 -8.50 8.07 8.78
N TRP A 476 -9.18 7.25 7.96
CA TRP A 476 -10.58 6.91 8.19
C TRP A 476 -10.78 6.15 9.50
N MET A 477 -9.96 5.11 9.73
CA MET A 477 -10.00 4.30 10.95
C MET A 477 -9.80 5.15 12.21
N LYS A 478 -8.96 6.19 12.17
CA LYS A 478 -8.84 7.16 13.25
C LYS A 478 -10.05 8.06 13.42
N ILE A 479 -10.45 8.74 12.34
CA ILE A 479 -11.44 9.82 12.41
C ILE A 479 -12.83 9.28 12.72
N TYR A 480 -13.20 8.17 12.09
CA TYR A 480 -14.54 7.59 12.19
C TYR A 480 -14.57 6.25 12.92
N GLY A 481 -13.51 5.44 12.81
CA GLY A 481 -13.37 4.17 13.54
C GLY A 481 -13.05 4.33 15.03
N GLY A 482 -12.41 5.43 15.39
CA GLY A 482 -11.89 5.69 16.73
C GLY A 482 -10.67 4.85 17.10
N PHE A 483 -9.92 4.36 16.11
CA PHE A 483 -8.69 3.62 16.29
C PHE A 483 -7.52 4.57 16.60
N SER A 484 -6.58 4.09 17.42
CA SER A 484 -5.27 4.67 17.61
C SER A 484 -4.38 4.31 16.42
N GLN A 485 -3.71 5.33 15.90
CA GLN A 485 -2.79 5.22 14.78
C GLN A 485 -1.40 4.94 15.34
N GLU A 486 -0.95 3.68 15.28
CA GLU A 486 0.27 3.25 15.96
C GLU A 486 1.51 3.40 15.07
N PHE A 487 1.46 2.92 13.82
CA PHE A 487 2.55 3.10 12.87
C PHE A 487 2.08 3.34 11.43
N ASN A 488 2.91 4.08 10.68
CA ASN A 488 2.80 4.30 9.24
C ASN A 488 4.22 4.27 8.66
N TRP A 489 4.57 3.14 8.04
CA TRP A 489 5.87 2.91 7.43
C TRP A 489 5.72 2.86 5.91
N GLY A 490 6.26 3.88 5.23
CA GLY A 490 6.15 4.04 3.79
C GLY A 490 7.50 3.94 3.08
N GLU A 491 7.47 3.52 1.82
CA GLU A 491 8.60 3.55 0.89
C GLU A 491 9.83 2.85 1.49
N TYR A 492 10.97 3.55 1.65
CA TYR A 492 12.22 2.98 2.18
C TYR A 492 12.18 2.62 3.68
N SER A 493 11.12 3.02 4.39
CA SER A 493 10.91 2.71 5.80
C SER A 493 10.02 1.50 6.04
N ALA A 494 9.42 0.94 4.97
CA ALA A 494 8.64 -0.28 5.02
C ALA A 494 9.58 -1.50 5.00
N TRP A 495 9.59 -2.31 6.06
CA TRP A 495 10.48 -3.46 6.25
C TRP A 495 9.68 -4.73 6.48
N GLU A 496 9.97 -5.76 5.70
CA GLU A 496 9.53 -7.14 5.86
C GLU A 496 9.82 -7.72 7.25
N GLU A 497 10.88 -7.24 7.91
CA GLU A 497 11.22 -7.60 9.30
C GLU A 497 10.06 -7.30 10.27
N ASP A 498 9.25 -6.27 10.00
CA ASP A 498 8.11 -5.90 10.85
C ASP A 498 6.98 -6.94 10.82
N PHE A 499 7.00 -7.87 9.86
CA PHE A 499 6.01 -8.94 9.69
C PHE A 499 6.52 -10.34 10.04
N LYS A 500 7.84 -10.55 9.98
CA LYS A 500 8.46 -11.84 10.25
C LYS A 500 8.35 -12.17 11.75
N ASP A 501 8.13 -13.45 12.06
CA ASP A 501 8.27 -13.95 13.43
C ASP A 501 9.73 -13.90 13.88
N ALA A 502 9.93 -13.68 15.18
CA ALA A 502 11.25 -13.64 15.81
C ALA A 502 12.08 -14.91 15.56
N GLN A 503 11.46 -16.06 15.22
CA GLN A 503 12.18 -17.28 14.81
C GLN A 503 12.83 -17.15 13.43
N PHE A 504 12.39 -16.20 12.62
CA PHE A 504 12.87 -15.86 11.28
C PHE A 504 13.53 -14.47 11.26
N SER A 505 14.16 -14.07 12.36
CA SER A 505 14.84 -12.78 12.54
C SER A 505 13.93 -11.56 12.55
N GLY A 506 12.61 -11.74 12.57
CA GLY A 506 11.68 -10.64 12.53
C GLY A 506 11.36 -10.00 13.88
N THR A 507 10.50 -8.98 13.80
CA THR A 507 10.01 -8.19 14.94
C THR A 507 8.50 -7.93 14.87
N ASP A 508 7.74 -8.89 14.37
CA ASP A 508 6.27 -8.89 14.35
C ASP A 508 5.64 -8.46 15.68
N THR A 509 6.09 -9.02 16.81
CA THR A 509 5.62 -8.65 18.16
C THR A 509 5.87 -7.19 18.56
N GLU A 510 6.73 -6.46 17.85
CA GLU A 510 6.95 -5.03 18.02
C GLU A 510 6.06 -4.17 17.10
N TRP A 511 5.46 -4.73 16.05
CA TRP A 511 4.75 -3.99 15.01
C TRP A 511 3.40 -4.61 14.66
N ILE A 512 3.37 -5.57 13.72
CA ILE A 512 2.10 -6.07 13.19
C ILE A 512 1.29 -6.84 14.24
N ASP A 513 1.94 -7.58 15.13
CA ASP A 513 1.32 -8.34 16.22
C ASP A 513 1.11 -7.50 17.49
N ALA A 514 1.21 -6.18 17.37
CA ALA A 514 0.99 -5.22 18.45
C ALA A 514 -0.19 -4.27 18.16
N VAL A 515 -1.05 -4.60 17.18
CA VAL A 515 -2.24 -3.83 16.81
C VAL A 515 -3.37 -4.76 16.33
N ASP A 516 -4.64 -4.36 16.49
CA ASP A 516 -5.77 -5.18 16.00
C ASP A 516 -5.78 -5.37 14.48
N PHE A 517 -5.35 -4.34 13.74
CA PHE A 517 -5.54 -4.28 12.29
C PHE A 517 -4.31 -3.75 11.58
N VAL A 518 -3.85 -4.48 10.57
CA VAL A 518 -2.81 -4.02 9.63
C VAL A 518 -3.37 -3.94 8.22
N TYR A 519 -3.14 -2.82 7.55
CA TYR A 519 -3.30 -2.74 6.10
C TYR A 519 -1.92 -2.59 5.50
N TYR A 520 -1.61 -3.43 4.52
CA TYR A 520 -0.36 -3.38 3.78
C TYR A 520 -0.62 -3.33 2.28
N GLN A 521 0.22 -2.59 1.54
CA GLN A 521 0.13 -2.50 0.09
C GLN A 521 1.51 -2.45 -0.59
N ASP A 522 1.74 -3.38 -1.51
CA ASP A 522 2.82 -3.40 -2.50
C ASP A 522 2.49 -4.43 -3.61
N HIS A 523 3.45 -4.80 -4.44
CA HIS A 523 3.43 -5.99 -5.28
C HIS A 523 3.39 -7.28 -4.46
N GLY A 524 3.00 -8.36 -5.11
CA GLY A 524 2.98 -9.67 -4.49
C GLY A 524 2.86 -10.78 -5.52
N GLY A 525 2.80 -11.99 -4.98
CA GLY A 525 2.40 -13.16 -5.73
C GLY A 525 1.97 -14.26 -4.78
N PRO A 526 1.81 -15.49 -5.26
CA PRO A 526 1.25 -16.57 -4.46
C PRO A 526 2.02 -16.71 -3.15
N ASP A 527 3.35 -16.72 -3.18
CA ASP A 527 4.15 -17.10 -2.02
C ASP A 527 4.44 -15.95 -1.03
N GLY A 528 3.99 -14.72 -1.31
CA GLY A 528 4.32 -13.58 -0.44
C GLY A 528 4.06 -12.19 -1.05
N VAL A 529 4.69 -11.18 -0.45
CA VAL A 529 4.64 -9.77 -0.87
C VAL A 529 6.04 -9.15 -0.93
N ALA A 530 6.20 -8.07 -1.70
CA ALA A 530 7.49 -7.44 -2.00
C ALA A 530 7.85 -6.30 -1.02
N PHE A 531 9.10 -5.91 -0.94
CA PHE A 531 9.56 -4.72 -0.22
C PHE A 531 10.70 -4.06 -0.97
N THR A 532 10.81 -2.73 -0.89
CA THR A 532 11.87 -2.00 -1.60
C THR A 532 13.13 -1.77 -0.80
N SER A 533 13.05 -1.85 0.53
CA SER A 533 14.25 -1.82 1.36
C SER A 533 14.92 -3.18 1.31
N SER A 534 16.23 -3.21 1.05
CA SER A 534 17.04 -4.39 1.32
C SER A 534 17.50 -4.39 2.80
N HIS A 535 16.55 -4.24 3.73
CA HIS A 535 16.89 -4.12 5.15
C HIS A 535 17.39 -5.45 5.71
N ASP A 536 16.58 -6.50 5.62
CA ASP A 536 17.00 -7.89 5.77
C ASP A 536 16.82 -8.62 4.43
N ASP A 537 15.62 -8.56 3.84
CA ASP A 537 15.26 -9.10 2.52
C ASP A 537 14.39 -8.11 1.72
N THR A 538 14.18 -8.35 0.43
CA THR A 538 13.26 -7.59 -0.45
C THR A 538 11.90 -8.28 -0.63
N GLY A 539 11.66 -9.36 0.10
CA GLY A 539 10.45 -10.15 0.01
C GLY A 539 10.03 -10.76 1.34
N LEU A 540 8.72 -10.87 1.55
CA LEU A 540 8.10 -11.51 2.70
C LEU A 540 7.36 -12.78 2.29
N GLU A 541 7.93 -13.95 2.59
CA GLU A 541 7.26 -15.22 2.36
C GLU A 541 6.22 -15.54 3.44
N TYR A 542 5.12 -16.20 3.04
CA TYR A 542 4.11 -16.70 3.99
C TYR A 542 4.71 -17.61 5.09
N SER A 543 5.82 -18.29 4.78
CA SER A 543 6.46 -19.29 5.64
C SER A 543 7.08 -18.68 6.90
N ALA A 544 7.43 -17.39 6.85
CA ALA A 544 8.05 -16.63 7.93
C ALA A 544 7.04 -15.96 8.89
N LEU A 545 5.74 -16.02 8.59
CA LEU A 545 4.68 -15.34 9.34
C LEU A 545 4.11 -16.18 10.51
N ARG A 546 3.80 -15.54 11.64
CA ARG A 546 3.02 -16.12 12.76
C ARG A 546 1.88 -15.20 13.20
N LEU A 547 1.03 -14.85 12.24
CA LEU A 547 -0.04 -13.86 12.39
C LEU A 547 -0.98 -14.13 13.56
N GLY A 548 -1.10 -13.15 14.44
CA GLY A 548 -1.99 -13.11 15.60
C GLY A 548 -1.49 -13.94 16.78
N ASP A 549 -0.18 -14.22 16.89
CA ASP A 549 0.39 -14.72 18.14
C ASP A 549 0.67 -13.62 19.18
N GLY A 550 0.36 -12.37 18.82
CA GLY A 550 0.14 -11.21 19.70
C GLY A 550 -1.30 -10.69 19.66
N ASP A 551 -1.49 -9.45 19.19
CA ASP A 551 -2.76 -8.71 19.19
C ASP A 551 -3.43 -8.59 17.79
N LEU A 552 -2.79 -9.13 16.76
CA LEU A 552 -3.28 -8.98 15.39
C LEU A 552 -4.54 -9.82 15.12
N ASP A 553 -5.66 -9.14 14.93
CA ASP A 553 -6.93 -9.76 14.56
C ASP A 553 -7.13 -9.85 13.05
N SER A 554 -6.72 -8.84 12.28
CA SER A 554 -6.96 -8.81 10.85
C SER A 554 -5.85 -8.11 10.06
N ILE A 555 -5.51 -8.70 8.92
CA ILE A 555 -4.51 -8.13 8.01
C ILE A 555 -5.01 -8.12 6.58
N VAL A 556 -4.76 -7.01 5.89
CA VAL A 556 -4.94 -6.88 4.44
C VAL A 556 -3.57 -6.89 3.77
N PHE A 557 -3.38 -7.82 2.85
CA PHE A 557 -2.33 -7.73 1.83
C PHE A 557 -2.97 -7.24 0.53
N ASP A 558 -2.98 -5.92 0.32
CA ASP A 558 -3.49 -5.27 -0.90
C ASP A 558 -2.45 -5.38 -2.03
N ALA A 559 -2.22 -6.61 -2.46
CA ALA A 559 -1.16 -6.99 -3.39
C ALA A 559 -1.67 -8.05 -4.38
N CYS A 560 -0.95 -8.22 -5.48
CA CYS A 560 -1.33 -9.16 -6.52
C CYS A 560 -1.16 -10.63 -6.07
N SER A 561 -2.24 -11.39 -5.98
CA SER A 561 -2.23 -12.86 -5.81
C SER A 561 -1.70 -13.53 -4.52
N PRO A 562 -1.51 -12.90 -3.33
CA PRO A 562 -1.11 -13.64 -2.12
C PRO A 562 -1.98 -14.87 -1.81
N LEU A 563 -3.29 -14.73 -1.99
CA LEU A 563 -4.28 -15.78 -1.75
C LEU A 563 -4.70 -16.52 -3.03
N LYS A 564 -3.84 -16.58 -4.05
CA LYS A 564 -4.07 -17.43 -5.24
C LYS A 564 -4.28 -18.88 -4.84
N TRP A 565 -5.22 -19.56 -5.50
CA TRP A 565 -5.59 -20.95 -5.18
C TRP A 565 -4.38 -21.89 -5.09
N GLU A 566 -3.46 -21.83 -6.06
CA GLU A 566 -2.29 -22.70 -6.15
C GLU A 566 -1.08 -21.89 -6.66
N ASN A 567 0.10 -22.13 -6.07
CA ASN A 567 1.36 -21.57 -6.57
C ASN A 567 1.96 -22.44 -7.70
N ASN A 568 3.12 -22.05 -8.24
CA ASN A 568 3.77 -22.80 -9.32
C ASN A 568 4.35 -24.16 -8.88
N ASN A 569 4.47 -24.40 -7.57
CA ASN A 569 4.92 -25.69 -7.01
C ASN A 569 3.76 -26.69 -6.84
N GLY A 570 2.52 -26.26 -7.04
CA GLY A 570 1.32 -27.08 -6.84
C GLY A 570 0.80 -27.06 -5.41
N ASP A 571 1.29 -26.18 -4.55
CA ASP A 571 0.81 -26.02 -3.19
C ASP A 571 -0.40 -25.08 -3.18
N ASP A 572 -1.50 -25.57 -2.62
CA ASP A 572 -2.73 -24.80 -2.52
C ASP A 572 -2.67 -23.75 -1.39
N VAL A 573 -3.65 -22.83 -1.38
CA VAL A 573 -3.76 -21.76 -0.38
C VAL A 573 -3.80 -22.30 1.05
N PHE A 574 -4.36 -23.48 1.29
CA PHE A 574 -4.42 -24.09 2.62
C PHE A 574 -3.04 -24.58 3.06
N GLN A 575 -2.28 -25.21 2.16
CA GLN A 575 -0.92 -25.65 2.46
C GLN A 575 0.02 -24.48 2.76
N ARG A 576 -0.18 -23.36 2.07
CA ARG A 576 0.68 -22.17 2.18
C ARG A 576 0.32 -21.33 3.42
N TRP A 577 -0.93 -20.92 3.57
CA TRP A 577 -1.29 -19.91 4.58
C TRP A 577 -1.79 -20.48 5.91
N ALA A 578 -2.27 -21.73 5.98
CA ALA A 578 -2.76 -22.30 7.25
C ALA A 578 -1.70 -22.31 8.37
N PRO A 579 -0.41 -22.62 8.11
CA PRO A 579 0.62 -22.58 9.15
C PRO A 579 0.86 -21.17 9.73
N SER A 580 0.56 -20.12 8.96
CA SER A 580 0.78 -18.73 9.37
C SER A 580 -0.30 -18.22 10.33
N LEU A 581 -1.46 -18.88 10.43
CA LEU A 581 -2.55 -18.48 11.32
C LEU A 581 -2.27 -18.93 12.77
N GLN A 582 -1.75 -18.03 13.60
CA GLN A 582 -1.38 -18.29 15.01
C GLN A 582 -2.29 -17.58 16.04
N GLY A 583 -3.38 -17.00 15.58
CA GLY A 583 -4.42 -16.41 16.40
C GLY A 583 -5.20 -15.34 15.65
N ILE A 584 -4.70 -14.93 14.48
CA ILE A 584 -5.40 -14.00 13.61
C ILE A 584 -6.79 -14.50 13.21
N HIS A 585 -7.74 -13.56 13.15
CA HIS A 585 -9.10 -13.85 12.74
C HIS A 585 -9.19 -13.99 11.22
N GLN A 586 -8.57 -13.08 10.45
CA GLN A 586 -8.75 -13.04 9.00
C GLN A 586 -7.52 -12.49 8.26
N VAL A 587 -7.18 -13.16 7.15
CA VAL A 587 -6.25 -12.63 6.13
C VAL A 587 -7.07 -12.27 4.89
N LEU A 588 -7.00 -11.01 4.47
CA LEU A 588 -7.72 -10.48 3.31
C LEU A 588 -6.72 -10.11 2.20
N SER A 589 -7.00 -10.53 0.97
CA SER A 589 -6.13 -10.25 -0.18
C SER A 589 -6.84 -10.57 -1.49
N PHE A 590 -6.08 -10.86 -2.56
CA PHE A 590 -6.57 -11.26 -3.87
C PHE A 590 -6.15 -12.68 -4.23
N GLY A 591 -7.05 -13.39 -4.93
CA GLY A 591 -6.78 -14.67 -5.57
C GLY A 591 -6.20 -14.53 -7.00
N THR A 592 -6.16 -13.31 -7.51
CA THR A 592 -5.61 -12.90 -8.82
C THR A 592 -4.75 -11.66 -8.64
N THR A 593 -4.19 -11.12 -9.72
CA THR A 593 -3.66 -9.75 -9.74
C THR A 593 -4.73 -8.72 -9.32
N SER A 594 -4.27 -7.56 -8.87
CA SER A 594 -5.09 -6.44 -8.38
C SER A 594 -4.62 -5.12 -8.99
N GLN A 595 -5.50 -4.13 -9.00
CA GLN A 595 -5.21 -2.76 -9.41
C GLN A 595 -4.62 -1.95 -8.26
N ASN A 596 -3.77 -0.98 -8.59
CA ASN A 596 -3.32 0.05 -7.66
C ASN A 596 -4.37 1.16 -7.54
N SER A 597 -5.49 0.85 -6.88
CA SER A 597 -6.58 1.81 -6.62
C SER A 597 -6.16 2.82 -5.57
N ALA A 598 -6.50 4.10 -5.76
CA ALA A 598 -6.28 5.17 -4.78
C ALA A 598 -7.32 5.20 -3.65
N VAL A 599 -8.40 4.41 -3.72
CA VAL A 599 -9.58 4.59 -2.85
C VAL A 599 -10.06 3.31 -2.16
N ARG A 600 -9.47 2.14 -2.46
CA ARG A 600 -9.87 0.83 -1.91
C ARG A 600 -9.80 0.81 -0.38
N GLY A 601 -8.70 1.25 0.20
CA GLY A 601 -8.49 1.33 1.64
C GLY A 601 -9.50 2.25 2.33
N THR A 602 -9.77 3.43 1.75
CA THR A 602 -10.79 4.34 2.26
C THR A 602 -12.18 3.70 2.21
N LYS A 603 -12.57 3.11 1.07
CA LYS A 603 -13.85 2.41 0.90
C LYS A 603 -13.99 1.24 1.86
N PHE A 604 -12.92 0.47 2.04
CA PHE A 604 -12.87 -0.64 2.97
C PHE A 604 -13.14 -0.19 4.41
N ALA A 605 -12.41 0.82 4.89
CA ALA A 605 -12.63 1.41 6.21
C ALA A 605 -14.04 1.98 6.36
N LEU A 606 -14.55 2.68 5.34
CA LEU A 606 -15.92 3.21 5.28
C LEU A 606 -16.97 2.11 5.48
N TYR A 607 -16.88 0.98 4.77
CA TYR A 607 -17.88 -0.09 4.87
C TYR A 607 -17.76 -0.90 6.16
N MET A 608 -16.56 -0.99 6.74
CA MET A 608 -16.37 -1.61 8.06
C MET A 608 -16.99 -0.77 9.18
N THR A 609 -16.80 0.55 9.16
CA THR A 609 -17.25 1.44 10.25
C THR A 609 -18.65 2.00 10.01
N GLY A 610 -19.14 1.97 8.76
CA GLY A 610 -20.27 2.76 8.32
C GLY A 610 -19.98 4.26 8.35
N PHE A 611 -20.96 5.04 7.90
CA PHE A 611 -20.92 6.51 7.96
C PHE A 611 -22.30 7.12 7.85
N MET A 612 -22.69 7.94 8.84
CA MET A 612 -24.02 8.52 8.95
C MET A 612 -25.15 7.47 8.87
N PHE A 613 -25.75 7.28 7.69
CA PHE A 613 -26.80 6.31 7.44
C PHE A 613 -26.30 5.03 6.75
N LEU A 614 -25.05 4.98 6.30
CA LEU A 614 -24.43 3.74 5.86
C LEU A 614 -24.17 2.87 7.09
N GLN A 615 -24.72 1.66 7.06
CA GLN A 615 -24.54 0.71 8.16
C GLN A 615 -23.17 0.03 8.07
N PRO A 616 -22.48 -0.18 9.20
CA PRO A 616 -21.28 -1.00 9.21
C PRO A 616 -21.61 -2.44 8.79
N THR A 617 -20.65 -3.08 8.13
CA THR A 617 -20.74 -4.49 7.71
C THR A 617 -19.61 -5.31 8.32
N THR A 618 -19.65 -6.63 8.17
CA THR A 618 -18.52 -7.49 8.57
C THR A 618 -17.27 -7.11 7.78
N ILE A 619 -16.09 -7.39 8.33
CA ILE A 619 -14.79 -7.12 7.69
C ILE A 619 -14.75 -7.77 6.29
N ILE A 620 -15.20 -9.02 6.17
CA ILE A 620 -15.28 -9.74 4.88
C ILE A 620 -16.21 -9.04 3.88
N ASN A 621 -17.39 -8.61 4.32
CA ASN A 621 -18.35 -7.92 3.44
C ASN A 621 -17.81 -6.57 2.98
N ALA A 622 -17.14 -5.84 3.88
CA ALA A 622 -16.50 -4.57 3.56
C ALA A 622 -15.38 -4.76 2.53
N TRP A 623 -14.56 -5.81 2.66
CA TRP A 623 -13.48 -6.12 1.72
C TRP A 623 -14.01 -6.49 0.34
N PHE A 624 -14.95 -7.42 0.26
CA PHE A 624 -15.54 -7.81 -1.02
C PHE A 624 -16.27 -6.66 -1.70
N ARG A 625 -16.93 -5.79 -0.95
CA ARG A 625 -17.53 -4.59 -1.50
C ARG A 625 -16.47 -3.61 -2.04
N ALA A 626 -15.45 -3.30 -1.24
CA ALA A 626 -14.39 -2.39 -1.66
C ALA A 626 -13.66 -2.90 -2.92
N CYS A 627 -13.42 -4.21 -3.01
CA CYS A 627 -12.83 -4.83 -4.20
C CYS A 627 -13.78 -4.78 -5.40
N ALA A 628 -15.06 -5.18 -5.25
CA ALA A 628 -16.05 -5.09 -6.32
C ALA A 628 -16.17 -3.66 -6.88
N GLU A 629 -16.04 -2.66 -6.00
CA GLU A 629 -16.08 -1.28 -6.42
C GLU A 629 -14.79 -0.78 -7.10
N THR A 630 -13.64 -1.43 -6.88
CA THR A 630 -12.31 -0.94 -7.28
C THR A 630 -11.53 -1.85 -8.23
N GLU A 631 -12.12 -2.97 -8.64
CA GLU A 631 -11.50 -3.95 -9.52
C GLU A 631 -12.42 -4.31 -10.69
N GLY A 632 -11.82 -4.85 -11.75
CA GLY A 632 -12.55 -5.38 -12.90
C GLY A 632 -13.11 -6.78 -12.66
N SER A 633 -14.09 -7.16 -13.47
CA SER A 633 -14.84 -8.42 -13.33
C SER A 633 -14.04 -9.71 -13.52
N ASP A 634 -12.80 -9.60 -13.99
CA ASP A 634 -11.82 -10.67 -14.16
C ASP A 634 -10.95 -10.89 -12.90
N ARG A 635 -11.11 -10.06 -11.86
CA ARG A 635 -10.35 -10.15 -10.60
C ARG A 635 -11.12 -10.87 -9.50
N LEU A 636 -10.38 -11.54 -8.62
CA LEU A 636 -10.92 -12.27 -7.47
C LEU A 636 -10.39 -11.67 -6.17
N ALA A 637 -11.28 -11.05 -5.40
CA ALA A 637 -11.03 -10.77 -3.99
C ALA A 637 -11.09 -12.08 -3.19
N ALA A 638 -10.25 -12.20 -2.17
CA ALA A 638 -10.12 -13.41 -1.38
C ALA A 638 -10.02 -13.12 0.12
N VAL A 639 -10.57 -14.02 0.93
CA VAL A 639 -10.38 -14.06 2.38
C VAL A 639 -10.03 -15.47 2.81
N PHE A 640 -9.08 -15.58 3.73
CA PHE A 640 -8.62 -16.83 4.31
C PHE A 640 -8.64 -16.77 5.84
N TYR A 641 -9.23 -17.76 6.50
CA TYR A 641 -9.29 -17.81 7.96
C TYR A 641 -9.46 -19.23 8.52
N ALA A 642 -9.22 -19.39 9.82
CA ALA A 642 -9.51 -20.61 10.56
C ALA A 642 -10.91 -20.55 11.21
N SER A 643 -11.80 -21.47 10.86
CA SER A 643 -13.16 -21.49 11.40
C SER A 643 -13.20 -22.15 12.78
N LYS A 644 -13.86 -21.47 13.71
CA LYS A 644 -14.18 -21.97 15.06
C LYS A 644 -15.39 -22.90 15.08
N SER A 645 -16.09 -22.99 13.96
CA SER A 645 -17.31 -23.77 13.80
C SER A 645 -17.02 -25.21 13.38
N ALA A 646 -17.78 -26.16 13.94
CA ALA A 646 -17.72 -27.55 13.51
C ALA A 646 -18.27 -27.77 12.08
N ASP A 647 -19.14 -26.86 11.63
CA ASP A 647 -19.64 -26.80 10.26
C ASP A 647 -19.37 -25.40 9.68
N PRO A 648 -18.31 -25.24 8.86
CA PRO A 648 -17.93 -23.93 8.31
C PRO A 648 -18.93 -23.40 7.28
N LEU A 649 -19.86 -24.24 6.78
CA LEU A 649 -20.94 -23.81 5.89
C LEU A 649 -22.22 -23.40 6.63
N ASN A 650 -22.22 -23.46 7.95
CA ASN A 650 -23.26 -22.94 8.82
C ASN A 650 -22.61 -22.49 10.15
N PRO A 651 -21.76 -21.45 10.09
CA PRO A 651 -20.94 -21.02 11.22
C PRO A 651 -21.80 -20.56 12.39
N GLN A 652 -21.30 -20.79 13.60
CA GLN A 652 -21.87 -20.19 14.81
C GLN A 652 -21.53 -18.69 14.86
N LEU A 653 -22.21 -17.93 15.72
CA LEU A 653 -21.92 -16.50 15.89
C LEU A 653 -20.44 -16.24 16.22
N ASP A 654 -19.88 -17.05 17.12
CA ASP A 654 -18.48 -16.99 17.54
C ASP A 654 -17.54 -17.68 16.52
N ASP A 655 -17.39 -17.06 15.36
CA ASP A 655 -16.59 -17.50 14.22
C ASP A 655 -16.11 -16.27 13.43
N PRO A 656 -14.85 -16.25 12.93
CA PRO A 656 -14.27 -15.05 12.31
C PRO A 656 -15.09 -14.43 11.19
N ILE A 657 -15.85 -15.22 10.43
CA ILE A 657 -16.71 -14.69 9.35
C ILE A 657 -17.75 -13.65 9.80
N ASN A 658 -18.11 -13.64 11.08
CA ASN A 658 -19.09 -12.72 11.63
C ASN A 658 -18.46 -11.44 12.19
N ASP A 659 -17.13 -11.30 12.14
CA ASP A 659 -16.44 -10.19 12.77
C ASP A 659 -16.67 -8.88 12.03
N HIS A 660 -16.96 -7.87 12.82
CA HIS A 660 -16.91 -6.46 12.44
C HIS A 660 -15.63 -5.86 13.03
N ALA A 661 -15.25 -4.67 12.56
CA ALA A 661 -14.26 -3.88 13.27
C ALA A 661 -14.74 -3.59 14.71
N TYR A 662 -13.81 -3.54 15.68
CA TYR A 662 -14.14 -3.29 17.08
C TYR A 662 -15.06 -2.08 17.26
N GLY A 663 -16.16 -2.29 17.99
CA GLY A 663 -17.17 -1.26 18.27
C GLY A 663 -18.21 -1.02 17.17
N PHE A 664 -18.14 -1.77 16.05
CA PHE A 664 -19.09 -1.64 14.92
C PHE A 664 -20.00 -2.87 14.73
N GLY A 665 -19.78 -3.93 15.49
CA GLY A 665 -20.64 -5.11 15.51
C GLY A 665 -20.10 -6.17 16.45
N TYR A 666 -20.45 -7.43 16.15
CA TYR A 666 -19.90 -8.56 16.88
C TYR A 666 -18.44 -8.78 16.48
N VAL A 667 -17.60 -9.13 17.44
CA VAL A 667 -16.24 -9.64 17.24
C VAL A 667 -16.16 -10.95 18.01
N CYS A 668 -15.72 -12.02 17.35
CA CYS A 668 -15.54 -13.32 17.94
C CYS A 668 -14.35 -13.29 18.91
N SER A 669 -14.27 -14.27 19.82
CA SER A 669 -13.05 -14.40 20.62
C SER A 669 -11.90 -14.94 19.79
N ASP A 670 -10.68 -14.67 20.22
CA ASP A 670 -9.47 -15.04 19.49
C ASP A 670 -9.45 -16.54 19.14
N PRO A 671 -9.22 -16.90 17.87
CA PRO A 671 -8.85 -18.23 17.45
C PRO A 671 -7.65 -18.73 18.24
N VAL A 672 -7.77 -19.88 18.89
CA VAL A 672 -6.63 -20.50 19.57
C VAL A 672 -6.00 -21.54 18.64
N PRO A 673 -4.69 -21.45 18.30
CA PRO A 673 -4.04 -22.43 17.44
C PRO A 673 -4.24 -23.87 17.91
N GLY A 674 -4.61 -24.74 16.97
CA GLY A 674 -4.92 -26.15 17.23
C GLY A 674 -6.27 -26.41 17.91
N SER A 675 -7.11 -25.39 18.12
CA SER A 675 -8.49 -25.56 18.62
C SER A 675 -9.52 -25.68 17.49
N PHE A 676 -9.19 -25.22 16.29
CA PHE A 676 -10.00 -25.30 15.08
C PHE A 676 -9.58 -26.48 14.20
N SER A 677 -10.54 -27.00 13.42
CA SER A 677 -10.30 -28.11 12.48
C SER A 677 -10.57 -27.75 11.03
N TRP A 678 -11.09 -26.56 10.76
CA TRP A 678 -11.48 -26.12 9.43
C TRP A 678 -10.76 -24.82 9.08
N TYR A 679 -10.21 -24.77 7.88
CA TYR A 679 -9.75 -23.54 7.24
C TYR A 679 -10.74 -23.19 6.14
N VAL A 680 -11.03 -21.91 5.96
CA VAL A 680 -12.03 -21.42 5.02
C VAL A 680 -11.37 -20.42 4.10
N TYR A 681 -11.55 -20.65 2.81
CA TYR A 681 -11.13 -19.79 1.72
C TYR A 681 -12.38 -19.32 0.97
N ILE A 682 -12.62 -18.01 0.96
CA ILE A 682 -13.75 -17.41 0.25
C ILE A 682 -13.19 -16.54 -0.86
N THR A 683 -13.67 -16.74 -2.08
CA THR A 683 -13.38 -15.85 -3.22
C THR A 683 -14.66 -15.20 -3.71
N SER A 684 -14.56 -13.95 -4.13
CA SER A 684 -15.64 -13.25 -4.84
C SER A 684 -15.06 -12.62 -6.09
N SER A 685 -15.71 -12.86 -7.24
CA SER A 685 -15.55 -11.98 -8.40
C SER A 685 -15.89 -10.55 -8.02
N CYS A 686 -15.13 -9.61 -8.58
CA CYS A 686 -15.32 -8.18 -8.40
C CYS A 686 -16.40 -7.65 -9.35
#